data_AF-A0A7U2N343-F1
#
_entry.id   AF-A0A7U2N343-F1
#
_cell.length_a   1.000
_cell.length_b   1.000
_cell.length_c   1.000
_cell.angle_alpha   90.00
_cell.angle_beta   90.00
_cell.angle_gamma   90.00
#
_symmetry.space_group_name_H-M   'P 1'
#
loop_
_entity.id
_entity.type
_entity.pdbx_description
1 polymer ?
#
loop_
_entity_poly.entity_id
_entity_poly.type
_entity_poly.pdbx_seq_one_letter_code
_entity_poly.pdbx_strand_id
1 'polypeptide(L)'
;MPLEARVKSVLSGDTVVLSHVSNPGQERTLSLAYVSAPRLRREGDESYAFQSREFLRELLVGKVVQFNVLYTIPTGAKRDYGTIKLPTFEVLLPDISVQEGWVRVREEAGKRADESEETAALLQRLRALEEHAQSEDKGVWAGAEKGRTETTYELSDGKALVEEYKNKPLEAIVERVLNGDRLVLRLLLTPQEHLQVVVAVAGVRAPAARRVNAEGKEQPAEPFGDDAHQFVESRLQQRKVQVSLLGVTPQGQLIATVLHPNGNIAKFLLEEGLARCHDLHAPLLGADMASFRRAEKAAKDARKGLFTGLVAKGPAGGAAEDYIVSRVLNADTLFLRNKAGQEKKISLSSVRQPKPSDPKQAPFAADAKEFVRKRLIGKHVKVTINGKKPATEGYEERDVATVIYGNTNIALALVEAGYASVIRHRQDDDDRSPDYDSLLIAEADAQKDGKGMWSPKPPKAKQYQDYSESVQKAKMEVSILQRQKRVPAIVDFVKSGSRFTVLVPRENAKLTLVLSGIRAPRSARNPNEQSEPFGQEAHDLANRRCMQRDVEIDVETIDKVGGFIGTLYVNKENFTKVLLEEGFATVHAYSAEQSGHATEYFAAEQKAKEARKGLWHDWDPSKDVEEEEEETTDTTGADEASQRRKDYRDVMVTYVDPTNGRLKIQQIGTGTSALTELMNAFRSFHLNKANDTPLPGPPKAGDFVAAKFTEDNEWYRAKVRRNDREKQQAEVLYIDFGNSEVLPWSRLRPLSQPQFSVQKLRAQAVEAALSMVQLPGSGDYLQDAADFLEEQLYNRELVANVDYVSPEGTLHVTLMDPTESKNLDHSINADLVREGLAMVPRKLKAWERSAAETLSHLRSQEEEAKQERRGMWEYGDLTED
;
A
#
# COMPACT_ATOMS: atom_id res chain seq x y z
N MET A 1 -34.43 -52.65 -46.16
CA MET A 1 -34.46 -51.19 -46.38
C MET A 1 -33.15 -50.62 -45.88
N PRO A 2 -32.52 -49.68 -46.61
CA PRO A 2 -31.28 -49.05 -46.17
C PRO A 2 -31.51 -48.29 -44.85
N LEU A 3 -30.56 -48.40 -43.94
CA LEU A 3 -30.59 -47.71 -42.66
C LEU A 3 -30.02 -46.31 -42.84
N GLU A 4 -30.52 -45.34 -42.07
CA GLU A 4 -30.01 -43.97 -42.08
C GLU A 4 -29.32 -43.64 -40.75
N ALA A 5 -28.15 -43.01 -40.85
CA ALA A 5 -27.43 -42.53 -39.68
C ALA A 5 -26.58 -41.31 -40.03
N ARG A 6 -26.26 -40.51 -39.01
CA ARG A 6 -25.30 -39.41 -39.13
C ARG A 6 -23.91 -39.92 -38.84
N VAL A 7 -22.95 -39.64 -39.71
CA VAL A 7 -21.56 -40.00 -39.48
C VAL A 7 -20.98 -39.10 -38.39
N LYS A 8 -20.73 -39.67 -37.21
CA LYS A 8 -20.17 -38.94 -36.06
C LYS A 8 -18.67 -38.74 -36.22
N SER A 9 -17.95 -39.80 -36.62
CA SER A 9 -16.50 -39.79 -36.78
C SER A 9 -16.02 -40.90 -37.71
N VAL A 10 -14.79 -40.75 -38.20
CA VAL A 10 -14.04 -41.72 -39.02
C VAL A 10 -12.85 -42.21 -38.20
N LEU A 11 -12.79 -43.52 -37.97
CA LEU A 11 -11.72 -44.17 -37.19
C LEU A 11 -10.52 -44.53 -38.06
N SER A 12 -10.76 -44.89 -39.31
CA SER A 12 -9.76 -45.21 -40.34
C SER A 12 -10.39 -45.07 -41.73
N GLY A 13 -9.59 -45.16 -42.79
CA GLY A 13 -10.08 -45.08 -44.18
C GLY A 13 -11.05 -46.20 -44.61
N ASP A 14 -11.37 -47.13 -43.71
CA ASP A 14 -12.34 -48.21 -43.90
C ASP A 14 -13.39 -48.28 -42.77
N THR A 15 -13.39 -47.37 -41.79
CA THR A 15 -14.25 -47.52 -40.60
C THR A 15 -14.80 -46.19 -40.10
N VAL A 16 -16.12 -46.14 -39.88
CA VAL A 16 -16.85 -44.97 -39.38
C VAL A 16 -17.67 -45.31 -38.14
N VAL A 17 -17.88 -44.30 -37.30
CA VAL A 17 -18.86 -44.31 -36.21
C VAL A 17 -20.10 -43.57 -36.69
N LEU A 18 -21.22 -44.26 -36.63
CA LEU A 18 -22.54 -43.78 -37.01
C LEU A 18 -23.35 -43.50 -35.75
N SER A 19 -24.01 -42.36 -35.72
CA SER A 19 -24.96 -41.95 -34.67
C SER A 19 -26.38 -41.91 -35.24
N HIS A 20 -27.37 -42.28 -34.45
CA HIS A 20 -28.76 -42.22 -34.89
C HIS A 20 -29.18 -40.78 -35.23
N VAL A 21 -29.94 -40.60 -36.33
CA VAL A 21 -30.27 -39.27 -36.86
C VAL A 21 -30.99 -38.38 -35.85
N SER A 22 -31.89 -38.97 -35.05
CA SER A 22 -32.68 -38.28 -34.02
C SER A 22 -32.23 -38.57 -32.58
N ASN A 23 -31.30 -39.50 -32.36
CA ASN A 23 -30.80 -39.85 -31.02
C ASN A 23 -29.28 -40.01 -31.03
N PRO A 24 -28.51 -38.91 -31.01
CA PRO A 24 -27.06 -38.94 -31.20
C PRO A 24 -26.29 -39.83 -30.21
N GLY A 25 -26.85 -40.14 -29.05
CA GLY A 25 -26.23 -41.04 -28.05
C GLY A 25 -26.26 -42.52 -28.43
N GLN A 26 -27.06 -42.93 -29.43
CA GLN A 26 -27.02 -44.28 -29.98
C GLN A 26 -26.00 -44.36 -31.10
N GLU A 27 -24.87 -45.01 -30.80
CA GLU A 27 -23.76 -45.16 -31.73
C GLU A 27 -23.59 -46.62 -32.19
N ARG A 28 -23.12 -46.78 -33.43
CA ARG A 28 -22.66 -48.06 -33.98
C ARG A 28 -21.42 -47.85 -34.83
N THR A 29 -20.54 -48.83 -34.85
CA THR A 29 -19.35 -48.81 -35.71
C THR A 29 -19.63 -49.64 -36.97
N LEU A 30 -19.41 -49.04 -38.13
CA LEU A 30 -19.53 -49.69 -39.44
C LEU A 30 -18.16 -49.67 -40.13
N SER A 31 -17.70 -50.83 -40.58
CA SER A 31 -16.54 -50.95 -41.45
C SER A 31 -16.98 -51.19 -42.89
N LEU A 32 -16.23 -50.66 -43.86
CA LEU A 32 -16.49 -50.90 -45.27
C LEU A 32 -16.28 -52.38 -45.58
N ALA A 33 -17.25 -53.01 -46.23
CA ALA A 33 -17.24 -54.43 -46.52
C ALA A 33 -16.07 -54.80 -47.45
N TYR A 34 -15.45 -55.95 -47.20
CA TYR A 34 -14.43 -56.58 -48.04
C TYR A 34 -13.13 -55.80 -48.29
N VAL A 35 -12.97 -54.59 -47.75
CA VAL A 35 -11.78 -53.75 -47.93
C VAL A 35 -11.01 -53.51 -46.63
N SER A 36 -9.75 -53.10 -46.75
CA SER A 36 -8.90 -52.70 -45.63
C SER A 36 -8.13 -51.43 -45.97
N ALA A 37 -8.15 -50.46 -45.05
CA ALA A 37 -7.34 -49.27 -45.13
C ALA A 37 -5.98 -49.46 -44.42
N PRO A 38 -4.93 -48.72 -44.84
CA PRO A 38 -3.73 -48.55 -44.04
C PRO A 38 -4.07 -47.96 -42.66
N ARG A 39 -3.31 -48.34 -41.63
CA ARG A 39 -3.60 -48.05 -40.23
C ARG A 39 -2.82 -46.85 -39.70
N LEU A 40 -3.54 -45.96 -39.02
CA LEU A 40 -2.94 -44.93 -38.16
C LEU A 40 -2.47 -45.57 -36.86
N ARG A 41 -1.23 -45.32 -36.45
CA ARG A 41 -0.63 -45.90 -35.23
C ARG A 41 0.27 -44.88 -34.54
N ARG A 42 0.29 -44.90 -33.20
CA ARG A 42 1.19 -44.04 -32.41
C ARG A 42 2.67 -44.33 -32.67
N GLU A 43 2.99 -45.58 -33.00
CA GLU A 43 4.36 -46.04 -33.30
C GLU A 43 4.84 -45.66 -34.71
N GLY A 44 3.96 -45.05 -35.51
CA GLY A 44 4.21 -44.67 -36.90
C GLY A 44 3.02 -45.04 -37.78
N ASP A 45 2.46 -44.05 -38.48
CA ASP A 45 1.37 -44.27 -39.42
C ASP A 45 1.86 -45.10 -40.61
N GLU A 46 1.05 -46.07 -41.06
CA GLU A 46 1.30 -46.74 -42.34
C GLU A 46 1.18 -45.73 -43.50
N SER A 47 1.98 -45.91 -44.56
CA SER A 47 1.90 -45.05 -45.74
C SER A 47 0.46 -44.93 -46.25
N TYR A 48 0.03 -43.70 -46.52
CA TYR A 48 -1.33 -43.33 -46.95
C TYR A 48 -2.44 -43.49 -45.90
N ALA A 49 -2.15 -43.90 -44.66
CA ALA A 49 -3.17 -44.08 -43.63
C ALA A 49 -3.91 -42.77 -43.29
N PHE A 50 -3.18 -41.65 -43.23
CA PHE A 50 -3.76 -40.34 -42.97
C PHE A 50 -4.66 -39.90 -44.12
N GLN A 51 -4.14 -39.92 -45.34
CA GLN A 51 -4.83 -39.49 -46.56
C GLN A 51 -6.09 -40.33 -46.81
N SER A 52 -5.98 -41.66 -46.61
CA SER A 52 -7.10 -42.60 -46.71
C SER A 52 -8.22 -42.27 -45.70
N ARG A 53 -7.86 -41.96 -44.45
CA ARG A 53 -8.83 -41.48 -43.45
C ARG A 53 -9.41 -40.13 -43.83
N GLU A 54 -8.59 -39.18 -44.25
CA GLU A 54 -9.00 -37.82 -44.60
C GLU A 54 -10.02 -37.82 -45.74
N PHE A 55 -9.82 -38.67 -46.75
CA PHE A 55 -10.79 -38.86 -47.83
C PHE A 55 -12.19 -39.19 -47.29
N LEU A 56 -12.30 -40.18 -46.39
CA LEU A 56 -13.58 -40.48 -45.75
C LEU A 56 -14.06 -39.34 -44.84
N ARG A 57 -13.16 -38.71 -44.08
CA ARG A 57 -13.50 -37.63 -43.15
C ARG A 57 -14.18 -36.47 -43.85
N GLU A 58 -13.60 -36.02 -44.95
CA GLU A 58 -14.11 -34.90 -45.76
C GLU A 58 -15.41 -35.25 -46.48
N LEU A 59 -15.53 -36.49 -46.96
CA LEU A 59 -16.74 -36.96 -47.62
C LEU A 59 -17.92 -37.14 -46.66
N LEU A 60 -17.68 -37.59 -45.43
CA LEU A 60 -18.73 -38.19 -44.61
C LEU A 60 -19.05 -37.44 -43.31
N VAL A 61 -18.06 -36.89 -42.59
CA VAL A 61 -18.28 -36.43 -41.20
C VAL A 61 -19.43 -35.43 -41.14
N GLY A 62 -20.32 -35.62 -40.16
CA GLY A 62 -21.53 -34.86 -39.88
C GLY A 62 -22.65 -34.96 -40.91
N LYS A 63 -22.47 -35.65 -42.03
CA LYS A 63 -23.52 -35.89 -43.03
C LYS A 63 -24.42 -37.06 -42.60
N VAL A 64 -25.68 -37.01 -42.99
CA VAL A 64 -26.61 -38.14 -42.88
C VAL A 64 -26.42 -39.01 -44.11
N VAL A 65 -26.15 -40.30 -43.90
CA VAL A 65 -25.86 -41.27 -44.96
C VAL A 65 -26.80 -42.46 -44.88
N GLN A 66 -27.03 -43.10 -46.02
CA GLN A 66 -27.71 -44.38 -46.11
C GLN A 66 -26.66 -45.50 -46.09
N PHE A 67 -26.88 -46.56 -45.33
CA PHE A 67 -25.95 -47.68 -45.25
C PHE A 67 -26.67 -49.03 -45.15
N ASN A 68 -25.99 -50.07 -45.62
CA ASN A 68 -26.45 -51.45 -45.56
C ASN A 68 -25.40 -52.30 -44.84
N VAL A 69 -25.83 -53.09 -43.86
CA VAL A 69 -24.99 -54.11 -43.23
C VAL A 69 -25.05 -55.36 -44.09
N LEU A 70 -23.89 -55.84 -44.55
CA LEU A 70 -23.76 -57.06 -45.34
C LEU A 70 -23.43 -58.27 -44.47
N TYR A 71 -22.53 -58.10 -43.50
CA TYR A 71 -22.16 -59.16 -42.56
C TYR A 71 -21.63 -58.58 -41.25
N THR A 72 -21.69 -59.38 -40.19
CA THR A 72 -21.12 -59.03 -38.87
C THR A 72 -20.06 -60.07 -38.52
N ILE A 73 -18.89 -59.62 -38.07
CA ILE A 73 -17.85 -60.53 -37.57
C ILE A 73 -17.90 -60.55 -36.04
N PRO A 74 -18.04 -61.73 -35.40
CA PRO A 74 -18.13 -61.85 -33.94
C PRO A 74 -16.74 -61.86 -33.28
N THR A 75 -15.94 -60.82 -33.44
CA THR A 75 -14.63 -60.68 -32.77
C THR A 75 -14.70 -59.66 -31.64
N GLY A 76 -14.93 -60.13 -30.40
CA GLY A 76 -14.90 -59.33 -29.17
C GLY A 76 -16.06 -58.32 -29.04
N ALA A 77 -16.04 -57.27 -29.87
CA ALA A 77 -17.16 -56.37 -30.09
C ALA A 77 -17.85 -56.75 -31.40
N LYS A 78 -19.19 -56.87 -31.42
CA LYS A 78 -19.95 -57.09 -32.67
C LYS A 78 -19.61 -55.98 -33.66
N ARG A 79 -18.86 -56.29 -34.73
CA ARG A 79 -18.43 -55.32 -35.74
C ARG A 79 -19.17 -55.56 -37.05
N ASP A 80 -19.94 -54.57 -37.47
CA ASP A 80 -20.72 -54.61 -38.69
C ASP A 80 -19.87 -54.18 -39.89
N TYR A 81 -20.04 -54.88 -41.00
CA TYR A 81 -19.42 -54.60 -42.27
C TYR A 81 -20.48 -54.32 -43.31
N GLY A 82 -20.29 -53.26 -44.09
CA GLY A 82 -21.34 -52.79 -44.97
C GLY A 82 -20.91 -51.81 -46.04
N THR A 83 -21.91 -51.28 -46.74
CA THR A 83 -21.75 -50.24 -47.75
C THR A 83 -22.41 -48.95 -47.30
N ILE A 84 -21.91 -47.80 -47.77
CA ILE A 84 -22.46 -46.47 -47.47
C ILE A 84 -22.77 -45.77 -48.80
N LYS A 85 -24.01 -45.33 -49.02
CA LYS A 85 -24.37 -44.46 -50.14
C LYS A 85 -24.13 -43.00 -49.74
N LEU A 86 -23.39 -42.28 -50.59
CA LEU A 86 -23.13 -40.87 -50.36
C LEU A 86 -24.42 -40.03 -50.50
N PRO A 87 -24.58 -38.92 -49.76
CA PRO A 87 -25.82 -38.13 -49.80
C PRO A 87 -26.03 -37.38 -51.12
N THR A 88 -24.94 -37.12 -51.85
CA THR A 88 -24.90 -36.16 -52.98
C THR A 88 -24.66 -36.85 -54.32
N PHE A 89 -24.17 -38.08 -54.31
CA PHE A 89 -23.81 -38.83 -55.52
C PHE A 89 -24.36 -40.24 -55.43
N GLU A 90 -24.73 -40.82 -56.57
CA GLU A 90 -25.16 -42.23 -56.69
C GLU A 90 -23.97 -43.22 -56.58
N VAL A 91 -23.00 -42.91 -55.73
CA VAL A 91 -21.77 -43.68 -55.56
C VAL A 91 -21.78 -44.32 -54.18
N LEU A 92 -21.36 -45.59 -54.13
CA LEU A 92 -21.26 -46.39 -52.93
C LEU A 92 -19.81 -46.40 -52.42
N LEU A 93 -19.66 -46.40 -51.10
CA LEU A 93 -18.47 -46.92 -50.44
C LEU A 93 -18.72 -48.41 -50.17
N PRO A 94 -17.77 -49.31 -50.48
CA PRO A 94 -16.34 -49.05 -50.71
C PRO A 94 -15.90 -48.66 -52.13
N ASP A 95 -16.74 -48.74 -53.17
CA ASP A 95 -16.35 -48.60 -54.59
C ASP A 95 -15.39 -47.42 -54.84
N ILE A 96 -15.78 -46.19 -54.48
CA ILE A 96 -14.93 -45.01 -54.71
C ILE A 96 -13.66 -44.98 -53.86
N SER A 97 -13.67 -45.56 -52.66
CA SER A 97 -12.45 -45.68 -51.84
C SER A 97 -11.42 -46.59 -52.49
N VAL A 98 -11.87 -47.67 -53.15
CA VAL A 98 -10.99 -48.57 -53.91
C VAL A 98 -10.51 -47.89 -55.18
N GLN A 99 -11.42 -47.27 -55.93
CA GLN A 99 -11.12 -46.59 -57.19
C GLN A 99 -10.07 -45.48 -57.06
N GLU A 100 -10.09 -44.74 -55.95
CA GLU A 100 -9.09 -43.70 -55.65
C GLU A 100 -7.85 -44.23 -54.91
N GLY A 101 -7.73 -45.55 -54.74
CA GLY A 101 -6.56 -46.19 -54.14
C GLY A 101 -6.40 -45.96 -52.64
N TRP A 102 -7.46 -45.59 -51.91
CA TRP A 102 -7.37 -45.34 -50.47
C TRP A 102 -7.45 -46.61 -49.62
N VAL A 103 -8.03 -47.68 -50.14
CA VAL A 103 -8.18 -48.99 -49.49
C VAL A 103 -7.82 -50.11 -50.46
N ARG A 104 -7.49 -51.28 -49.92
CA ARG A 104 -7.27 -52.52 -50.69
C ARG A 104 -8.42 -53.50 -50.50
N VAL A 105 -8.71 -54.30 -51.52
CA VAL A 105 -9.60 -55.46 -51.39
C VAL A 105 -8.87 -56.52 -50.56
N ARG A 106 -9.55 -57.09 -49.56
CA ARG A 106 -8.94 -58.11 -48.69
C ARG A 106 -8.69 -59.39 -49.48
N GLU A 107 -7.53 -59.99 -49.30
CA GLU A 107 -7.18 -61.26 -49.97
C GLU A 107 -8.17 -62.40 -49.65
N GLU A 108 -8.71 -62.42 -48.43
CA GLU A 108 -9.67 -63.43 -47.97
C GLU A 108 -11.12 -63.13 -48.37
N ALA A 109 -11.40 -61.99 -49.03
CA ALA A 109 -12.72 -61.68 -49.53
C ALA A 109 -13.06 -62.59 -50.72
N GLY A 110 -14.16 -63.33 -50.67
CA GLY A 110 -14.49 -64.31 -51.70
C GLY A 110 -14.27 -65.78 -51.29
N LYS A 111 -13.64 -66.03 -50.14
CA LYS A 111 -13.13 -67.38 -49.77
C LYS A 111 -14.00 -68.16 -48.79
N ARG A 112 -15.15 -67.61 -48.36
CA ARG A 112 -16.08 -68.31 -47.44
C ARG A 112 -17.18 -69.01 -48.23
N ALA A 113 -17.58 -70.21 -47.80
CA ALA A 113 -18.46 -71.11 -48.54
C ALA A 113 -19.95 -70.67 -48.67
N ASP A 114 -20.29 -69.42 -48.37
CA ASP A 114 -21.67 -68.94 -48.16
C ASP A 114 -21.92 -67.61 -48.90
N GLU A 115 -21.47 -67.51 -50.16
CA GLU A 115 -21.54 -66.27 -50.95
C GLU A 115 -22.73 -66.25 -51.90
N SER A 116 -23.59 -65.24 -51.75
CA SER A 116 -24.68 -64.94 -52.68
C SER A 116 -24.14 -64.40 -54.02
N GLU A 117 -24.93 -64.50 -55.09
CA GLU A 117 -24.60 -63.91 -56.41
C GLU A 117 -24.30 -62.40 -56.30
N GLU A 118 -25.01 -61.69 -55.43
CA GLU A 118 -24.80 -60.26 -55.16
C GLU A 118 -23.42 -59.96 -54.55
N THR A 119 -22.93 -60.85 -53.68
CA THR A 119 -21.60 -60.73 -53.05
C THR A 119 -20.50 -60.93 -54.08
N ALA A 120 -20.63 -61.94 -54.94
CA ALA A 120 -19.68 -62.22 -56.01
C ALA A 120 -19.60 -61.05 -57.00
N ALA A 121 -20.75 -60.47 -57.40
CA ALA A 121 -20.81 -59.31 -58.29
C ALA A 121 -20.17 -58.06 -57.67
N LEU A 122 -20.35 -57.83 -56.36
CA LEU A 122 -19.68 -56.73 -55.65
C LEU A 122 -18.16 -56.93 -55.64
N LEU A 123 -17.67 -58.12 -55.29
CA LEU A 123 -16.24 -58.42 -55.25
C LEU A 123 -15.57 -58.29 -56.62
N GLN A 124 -16.22 -58.78 -57.68
CA GLN A 124 -15.73 -58.61 -59.05
C GLN A 124 -15.56 -57.13 -59.41
N ARG A 125 -16.55 -56.30 -59.05
CA ARG A 125 -16.50 -54.86 -59.26
C ARG A 125 -15.37 -54.20 -58.46
N LEU A 126 -15.22 -54.54 -57.18
CA LEU A 126 -14.16 -53.96 -56.33
C LEU A 126 -12.77 -54.33 -56.85
N ARG A 127 -12.55 -55.56 -57.31
CA ARG A 127 -11.28 -55.97 -57.91
C ARG A 127 -10.98 -55.21 -59.20
N ALA A 128 -11.97 -55.00 -60.06
CA ALA A 128 -11.80 -54.19 -61.27
C ALA A 128 -11.44 -52.73 -60.96
N LEU A 129 -12.04 -52.15 -59.92
CA LEU A 129 -11.69 -50.80 -59.44
C LEU A 129 -10.29 -50.75 -58.82
N GLU A 130 -9.86 -51.82 -58.15
CA GLU A 130 -8.52 -51.94 -57.58
C GLU A 130 -7.45 -52.04 -58.67
N GLU A 131 -7.67 -52.85 -59.70
CA GLU A 131 -6.80 -52.94 -60.88
C GLU A 131 -6.66 -51.58 -61.58
N HIS A 132 -7.74 -50.81 -61.67
CA HIS A 132 -7.70 -49.45 -62.19
C HIS A 132 -6.88 -48.50 -61.29
N ALA A 133 -7.06 -48.56 -59.97
CA ALA A 133 -6.27 -47.75 -59.04
C ALA A 133 -4.78 -48.11 -59.08
N GLN A 134 -4.45 -49.38 -59.31
CA GLN A 134 -3.08 -49.86 -59.52
C GLN A 134 -2.50 -49.33 -60.83
N SER A 135 -3.24 -49.41 -61.95
CA SER A 135 -2.72 -48.94 -63.25
C SER A 135 -2.49 -47.43 -63.31
N GLU A 136 -3.24 -46.66 -62.50
CA GLU A 136 -3.14 -45.21 -62.39
C GLU A 136 -2.20 -44.74 -61.27
N ASP A 137 -1.49 -45.66 -60.59
CA ASP A 137 -0.61 -45.35 -59.45
C ASP A 137 -1.29 -44.46 -58.39
N LYS A 138 -2.52 -44.79 -57.99
CA LYS A 138 -3.29 -43.99 -57.02
C LYS A 138 -3.08 -44.45 -55.58
N GLY A 139 -3.06 -43.50 -54.64
CA GLY A 139 -3.08 -43.75 -53.20
C GLY A 139 -2.03 -44.77 -52.75
N VAL A 140 -2.46 -45.88 -52.12
CA VAL A 140 -1.59 -46.96 -51.62
C VAL A 140 -0.72 -47.64 -52.69
N TRP A 141 -0.97 -47.35 -53.97
CA TRP A 141 -0.21 -47.85 -55.12
C TRP A 141 0.86 -46.85 -55.61
N ALA A 142 0.80 -45.57 -55.21
CA ALA A 142 1.66 -44.48 -55.74
C ALA A 142 3.11 -44.42 -55.17
N GLY A 143 3.55 -45.48 -54.45
CA GLY A 143 4.83 -45.58 -53.76
C GLY A 143 4.82 -45.08 -52.31
N ALA A 144 5.48 -45.80 -51.40
CA ALA A 144 5.33 -45.61 -49.94
C ALA A 144 5.75 -44.22 -49.42
N GLU A 145 6.81 -43.62 -49.97
CA GLU A 145 7.35 -42.33 -49.50
C GLU A 145 6.40 -41.16 -49.72
N LYS A 146 5.65 -41.15 -50.84
CA LYS A 146 4.69 -40.06 -51.14
C LYS A 146 3.49 -40.05 -50.18
N GLY A 147 3.20 -41.18 -49.53
CA GLY A 147 2.14 -41.32 -48.54
C GLY A 147 2.61 -41.24 -47.10
N ARG A 148 3.90 -40.95 -46.86
CA ARG A 148 4.45 -40.89 -45.50
C ARG A 148 3.95 -39.64 -44.78
N THR A 149 3.49 -39.83 -43.55
CA THR A 149 3.10 -38.76 -42.64
C THR A 149 3.66 -39.09 -41.26
N GLU A 150 4.43 -38.16 -40.71
CA GLU A 150 4.98 -38.24 -39.37
C GLU A 150 4.11 -37.43 -38.42
N THR A 151 3.74 -38.02 -37.30
CA THR A 151 2.94 -37.34 -36.28
C THR A 151 3.60 -37.46 -34.92
N THR A 152 3.96 -36.33 -34.36
CA THR A 152 4.45 -36.25 -32.99
C THR A 152 3.27 -36.10 -32.02
N TYR A 153 3.35 -36.76 -30.87
CA TYR A 153 2.31 -36.73 -29.82
C TYR A 153 2.77 -36.03 -28.55
N GLU A 154 4.04 -35.65 -28.50
CA GLU A 154 4.65 -34.97 -27.36
C GLU A 154 5.03 -33.55 -27.77
N LEU A 155 4.69 -32.60 -26.91
CA LEU A 155 5.07 -31.21 -27.07
C LEU A 155 6.33 -30.96 -26.23
N SER A 156 7.50 -30.92 -26.88
CA SER A 156 8.78 -30.70 -26.23
C SER A 156 8.95 -29.25 -25.75
N ASP A 157 8.75 -28.27 -26.64
CA ASP A 157 8.79 -26.84 -26.31
C ASP A 157 7.62 -26.07 -26.94
N GLY A 158 6.56 -25.92 -26.15
CA GLY A 158 5.38 -25.17 -26.58
C GLY A 158 5.63 -23.67 -26.79
N LYS A 159 6.61 -23.08 -26.10
CA LYS A 159 6.90 -21.64 -26.25
C LYS A 159 7.63 -21.37 -27.56
N ALA A 160 8.61 -22.22 -27.91
CA ALA A 160 9.30 -22.15 -29.18
C ALA A 160 8.33 -22.28 -30.36
N LEU A 161 7.40 -23.25 -30.30
CA LEU A 161 6.38 -23.44 -31.33
C LEU A 161 5.45 -22.23 -31.48
N VAL A 162 5.00 -21.65 -30.36
CA VAL A 162 4.17 -20.42 -30.39
C VAL A 162 4.92 -19.28 -31.07
N GLU A 163 6.21 -19.09 -30.78
CA GLU A 163 6.99 -18.00 -31.39
C GLU A 163 7.24 -18.24 -32.88
N GLU A 164 7.53 -19.48 -33.29
CA GLU A 164 7.75 -19.86 -34.69
C GLU A 164 6.51 -19.59 -35.57
N TYR A 165 5.33 -19.89 -35.04
CA TYR A 165 4.03 -19.72 -35.71
C TYR A 165 3.28 -18.46 -35.29
N LYS A 166 3.96 -17.52 -34.64
CA LYS A 166 3.35 -16.26 -34.22
C LYS A 166 2.80 -15.50 -35.41
N ASN A 167 1.54 -15.09 -35.32
CA ASN A 167 0.79 -14.43 -36.39
C ASN A 167 0.66 -15.25 -37.69
N LYS A 168 0.93 -16.57 -37.66
CA LYS A 168 0.75 -17.48 -38.80
C LYS A 168 -0.38 -18.46 -38.48
N PRO A 169 -1.54 -18.35 -39.15
CA PRO A 169 -2.60 -19.31 -38.93
C PRO A 169 -2.19 -20.68 -39.46
N LEU A 170 -2.44 -21.72 -38.67
CA LEU A 170 -2.21 -23.13 -39.00
C LEU A 170 -3.52 -23.80 -39.39
N GLU A 171 -3.47 -24.71 -40.35
CA GLU A 171 -4.57 -25.65 -40.55
C GLU A 171 -4.47 -26.78 -39.51
N ALA A 172 -5.61 -27.18 -38.96
CA ALA A 172 -5.67 -28.28 -38.02
C ALA A 172 -6.96 -29.08 -38.16
N ILE A 173 -6.95 -30.29 -37.63
CA ILE A 173 -8.12 -31.15 -37.49
C ILE A 173 -8.40 -31.34 -36.01
N VAL A 174 -9.65 -31.16 -35.60
CA VAL A 174 -10.09 -31.44 -34.23
C VAL A 174 -10.27 -32.94 -34.07
N GLU A 175 -9.24 -33.65 -33.62
CA GLU A 175 -9.27 -35.11 -33.47
C GLU A 175 -10.23 -35.56 -32.36
N ARG A 176 -10.32 -34.78 -31.28
CA ARG A 176 -11.21 -35.09 -30.16
C ARG A 176 -11.60 -33.85 -29.36
N VAL A 177 -12.84 -33.78 -28.92
CA VAL A 177 -13.30 -32.82 -27.91
C VAL A 177 -13.18 -33.45 -26.52
N LEU A 178 -12.36 -32.87 -25.65
CA LEU A 178 -12.17 -33.35 -24.27
C LEU A 178 -13.10 -32.62 -23.29
N ASN A 179 -13.33 -31.33 -23.53
CA ASN A 179 -14.25 -30.48 -22.80
C ASN A 179 -14.67 -29.31 -23.72
N GLY A 180 -15.65 -28.51 -23.32
CA GLY A 180 -16.05 -27.32 -24.09
C GLY A 180 -14.90 -26.36 -24.41
N ASP A 181 -13.85 -26.31 -23.58
CA ASP A 181 -12.68 -25.45 -23.75
C ASP A 181 -11.35 -26.22 -23.95
N ARG A 182 -11.40 -27.53 -24.21
CA ARG A 182 -10.22 -28.39 -24.39
C ARG A 182 -10.38 -29.33 -25.57
N LEU A 183 -9.46 -29.23 -26.53
CA LEU A 183 -9.48 -30.00 -27.77
C LEU A 183 -8.16 -30.77 -27.94
N VAL A 184 -8.23 -31.96 -28.54
CA VAL A 184 -7.06 -32.61 -29.16
C VAL A 184 -7.03 -32.14 -30.60
N LEU A 185 -6.01 -31.37 -30.97
CA LEU A 185 -5.82 -30.88 -32.34
C LEU A 185 -4.68 -31.64 -32.98
N ARG A 186 -4.84 -32.03 -34.26
CA ARG A 186 -3.76 -32.40 -35.15
C ARG A 186 -3.40 -31.18 -35.99
N LEU A 187 -2.35 -30.48 -35.61
CA LEU A 187 -1.79 -29.34 -36.32
C LEU A 187 -1.03 -29.84 -37.54
N LEU A 188 -1.36 -29.31 -38.72
CA LEU A 188 -0.71 -29.65 -39.98
C LEU A 188 0.45 -28.67 -40.18
N LEU A 189 1.63 -29.00 -39.65
CA LEU A 189 2.80 -28.10 -39.68
C LEU A 189 3.37 -28.02 -41.10
N THR A 190 3.51 -29.18 -41.74
CA THR A 190 3.81 -29.34 -43.17
C THR A 190 2.91 -30.44 -43.75
N PRO A 191 2.92 -30.69 -45.07
CA PRO A 191 2.14 -31.78 -45.66
C PRO A 191 2.51 -33.18 -45.16
N GLN A 192 3.71 -33.37 -44.61
CA GLN A 192 4.19 -34.65 -44.09
C GLN A 192 4.42 -34.65 -42.57
N GLU A 193 4.51 -33.49 -41.92
CA GLU A 193 4.81 -33.38 -40.48
C GLU A 193 3.63 -32.77 -39.73
N HIS A 194 3.07 -33.53 -38.81
CA HIS A 194 1.95 -33.11 -37.97
C HIS A 194 2.30 -33.19 -36.48
N LEU A 195 1.60 -32.38 -35.70
CA LEU A 195 1.65 -32.43 -34.24
C LEU A 195 0.24 -32.67 -33.69
N GLN A 196 0.05 -33.77 -32.96
CA GLN A 196 -1.21 -34.04 -32.28
C GLN A 196 -1.10 -33.76 -30.79
N VAL A 197 -1.77 -32.71 -30.32
CA VAL A 197 -1.60 -32.19 -28.95
C VAL A 197 -2.91 -31.67 -28.35
N VAL A 198 -2.98 -31.63 -27.02
CA VAL A 198 -4.09 -30.99 -26.31
C VAL A 198 -3.90 -29.47 -26.31
N VAL A 199 -4.94 -28.76 -26.72
CA VAL A 199 -4.99 -27.30 -26.83
C VAL A 199 -6.13 -26.75 -26.00
N ALA A 200 -5.85 -25.69 -25.24
CA ALA A 200 -6.83 -24.86 -24.57
C ALA A 200 -7.39 -23.81 -25.52
N VAL A 201 -8.72 -23.75 -25.62
CA VAL A 201 -9.40 -22.75 -26.45
C VAL A 201 -9.26 -21.37 -25.78
N ALA A 202 -8.69 -20.41 -26.51
CA ALA A 202 -8.41 -19.09 -25.98
C ALA A 202 -9.68 -18.31 -25.58
N GLY A 203 -9.55 -17.48 -24.54
CA GLY A 203 -10.58 -16.54 -24.07
C GLY A 203 -11.81 -17.12 -23.37
N VAL A 204 -11.95 -18.45 -23.26
CA VAL A 204 -13.08 -19.08 -22.59
C VAL A 204 -12.65 -20.09 -21.54
N ARG A 205 -13.50 -20.28 -20.54
CA ARG A 205 -13.46 -21.42 -19.64
C ARG A 205 -14.86 -22.04 -19.57
N ALA A 206 -14.96 -23.30 -19.95
CA ALA A 206 -16.20 -24.07 -19.91
C ALA A 206 -16.29 -24.86 -18.59
N PRO A 207 -17.51 -25.13 -18.08
CA PRO A 207 -17.72 -26.08 -17.00
C PRO A 207 -17.17 -27.45 -17.40
N ALA A 208 -16.72 -28.23 -16.42
CA ALA A 208 -16.17 -29.56 -16.66
C ALA A 208 -17.29 -30.54 -17.04
N ALA A 209 -17.17 -31.16 -18.22
CA ALA A 209 -17.98 -32.31 -18.59
C ALA A 209 -17.61 -33.55 -17.76
N ARG A 210 -18.53 -34.52 -17.75
CA ARG A 210 -18.32 -35.83 -17.14
C ARG A 210 -17.06 -36.48 -17.73
N ARG A 211 -16.20 -37.03 -16.86
CA ARG A 211 -14.96 -37.70 -17.30
C ARG A 211 -14.65 -38.92 -16.45
N VAL A 212 -14.01 -39.91 -17.08
CA VAL A 212 -13.48 -41.09 -16.39
C VAL A 212 -11.97 -40.96 -16.29
N ASN A 213 -11.41 -41.10 -15.08
CA ASN A 213 -9.96 -41.02 -14.87
C ASN A 213 -9.24 -42.31 -15.31
N ALA A 214 -7.91 -42.33 -15.25
CA ALA A 214 -7.10 -43.50 -15.62
C ALA A 214 -7.38 -44.75 -14.76
N GLU A 215 -7.94 -44.57 -13.57
CA GLU A 215 -8.31 -45.64 -12.63
C GLU A 215 -9.74 -46.18 -12.88
N GLY A 216 -10.43 -45.69 -13.92
CA GLY A 216 -11.80 -46.08 -14.24
C GLY A 216 -12.87 -45.40 -13.37
N LYS A 217 -12.49 -44.45 -12.52
CA LYS A 217 -13.43 -43.70 -11.66
C LYS A 217 -14.06 -42.54 -12.42
N GLU A 218 -15.39 -42.51 -12.41
CA GLU A 218 -16.18 -41.44 -13.01
C GLU A 218 -16.23 -40.20 -12.12
N GLN A 219 -15.99 -39.03 -12.73
CA GLN A 219 -16.20 -37.72 -12.14
C GLN A 219 -17.44 -37.10 -12.77
N PRO A 220 -18.42 -36.65 -11.96
CA PRO A 220 -19.65 -36.06 -12.46
C PRO A 220 -19.37 -34.73 -13.18
N ALA A 221 -20.23 -34.38 -14.13
CA ALA A 221 -20.19 -33.10 -14.80
C ALA A 221 -20.56 -31.95 -13.83
N GLU A 222 -19.95 -30.79 -14.03
CA GLU A 222 -20.45 -29.53 -13.51
C GLU A 222 -21.74 -29.13 -14.24
N PRO A 223 -22.59 -28.26 -13.67
CA PRO A 223 -23.77 -27.75 -14.36
C PRO A 223 -23.42 -27.19 -15.75
N PHE A 224 -24.14 -27.64 -16.79
CA PHE A 224 -23.91 -27.35 -18.20
C PHE A 224 -22.57 -27.84 -18.78
N GLY A 225 -21.81 -28.67 -18.05
CA GLY A 225 -20.56 -29.29 -18.50
C GLY A 225 -20.73 -30.17 -19.72
N ASP A 226 -21.65 -31.13 -19.64
CA ASP A 226 -21.94 -32.06 -20.74
C ASP A 226 -22.56 -31.31 -21.95
N ASP A 227 -23.39 -30.30 -21.69
CA ASP A 227 -23.96 -29.45 -22.75
C ASP A 227 -22.86 -28.68 -23.50
N ALA A 228 -21.89 -28.10 -22.78
CA ALA A 228 -20.76 -27.40 -23.37
C ALA A 228 -19.87 -28.34 -24.20
N HIS A 229 -19.60 -29.55 -23.70
CA HIS A 229 -18.87 -30.57 -24.45
C HIS A 229 -19.62 -30.97 -25.72
N GLN A 230 -20.90 -31.34 -25.61
CA GLN A 230 -21.73 -31.75 -26.73
C GLN A 230 -21.89 -30.63 -27.78
N PHE A 231 -21.98 -29.38 -27.32
CA PHE A 231 -22.06 -28.21 -28.19
C PHE A 231 -20.84 -28.11 -29.11
N VAL A 232 -19.65 -28.35 -28.57
CA VAL A 232 -18.39 -28.32 -29.33
C VAL A 232 -18.20 -29.60 -30.14
N GLU A 233 -18.48 -30.77 -29.58
CA GLU A 233 -18.35 -32.07 -30.26
C GLU A 233 -19.20 -32.11 -31.54
N SER A 234 -20.48 -31.77 -31.44
CA SER A 234 -21.41 -31.78 -32.57
C SER A 234 -21.02 -30.83 -33.71
N ARG A 235 -20.20 -29.81 -33.43
CA ARG A 235 -19.80 -28.78 -34.40
C ARG A 235 -18.39 -28.98 -34.94
N LEU A 236 -17.48 -29.44 -34.10
CA LEU A 236 -16.04 -29.45 -34.41
C LEU A 236 -15.42 -30.83 -34.48
N GLN A 237 -16.00 -31.89 -33.91
CA GLN A 237 -15.38 -33.22 -33.92
C GLN A 237 -15.02 -33.64 -35.36
N GLN A 238 -13.72 -33.88 -35.60
CA GLN A 238 -13.11 -34.19 -36.89
C GLN A 238 -13.39 -33.18 -38.01
N ARG A 239 -13.60 -31.91 -37.65
CA ARG A 239 -13.64 -30.80 -38.60
C ARG A 239 -12.25 -30.17 -38.77
N LYS A 240 -12.04 -29.68 -39.99
CA LYS A 240 -10.90 -28.83 -40.32
C LYS A 240 -11.17 -27.44 -39.76
N VAL A 241 -10.17 -26.87 -39.11
CA VAL A 241 -10.21 -25.55 -38.47
C VAL A 241 -8.92 -24.81 -38.76
N GLN A 242 -8.99 -23.49 -38.68
CA GLN A 242 -7.82 -22.62 -38.63
C GLN A 242 -7.47 -22.35 -37.17
N VAL A 243 -6.18 -22.40 -36.83
CA VAL A 243 -5.68 -22.27 -35.46
C VAL A 243 -4.62 -21.18 -35.43
N SER A 244 -4.73 -20.23 -34.48
CA SER A 244 -3.61 -19.30 -34.20
C SER A 244 -3.09 -19.58 -32.80
N LEU A 245 -1.81 -19.95 -32.70
CA LEU A 245 -1.15 -20.19 -31.42
C LEU A 245 -0.86 -18.86 -30.71
N LEU A 246 -1.31 -18.73 -29.47
CA LEU A 246 -1.20 -17.49 -28.71
C LEU A 246 -0.22 -17.58 -27.53
N GLY A 247 -0.09 -18.76 -26.93
CA GLY A 247 0.72 -18.91 -25.73
C GLY A 247 0.68 -20.33 -25.17
N VAL A 248 1.15 -20.47 -23.94
CA VAL A 248 1.11 -21.72 -23.19
C VAL A 248 0.51 -21.51 -21.81
N THR A 249 -0.22 -22.51 -21.31
CA THR A 249 -0.66 -22.56 -19.92
C THR A 249 0.56 -22.74 -19.01
N PRO A 250 0.44 -22.48 -17.68
CA PRO A 250 1.50 -22.80 -16.73
C PRO A 250 1.94 -24.28 -16.75
N GLN A 251 1.07 -25.19 -17.21
CA GLN A 251 1.34 -26.62 -17.36
C GLN A 251 1.95 -26.98 -18.73
N GLY A 252 2.27 -25.98 -19.58
CA GLY A 252 2.90 -26.19 -20.88
C GLY A 252 1.94 -26.56 -22.02
N GLN A 253 0.62 -26.53 -21.81
CA GLN A 253 -0.35 -26.81 -22.89
C GLN A 253 -0.49 -25.58 -23.80
N LEU A 254 -0.65 -25.78 -25.11
CA LEU A 254 -0.89 -24.68 -26.04
C LEU A 254 -2.23 -23.98 -25.75
N ILE A 255 -2.24 -22.66 -25.87
CA ILE A 255 -3.43 -21.81 -25.88
C ILE A 255 -3.60 -21.28 -27.30
N ALA A 256 -4.75 -21.50 -27.92
CA ALA A 256 -4.98 -21.09 -29.30
C ALA A 256 -6.41 -20.62 -29.58
N THR A 257 -6.55 -19.73 -30.56
CA THR A 257 -7.86 -19.49 -31.19
C THR A 257 -8.20 -20.66 -32.12
N VAL A 258 -9.47 -21.04 -32.18
CA VAL A 258 -9.95 -22.13 -33.02
C VAL A 258 -11.09 -21.61 -33.88
N LEU A 259 -10.81 -21.42 -35.16
CA LEU A 259 -11.69 -20.80 -36.13
C LEU A 259 -12.21 -21.85 -37.12
N HIS A 260 -13.51 -22.10 -37.10
CA HIS A 260 -14.19 -22.84 -38.16
C HIS A 260 -14.64 -21.84 -39.25
N PRO A 261 -14.88 -22.25 -40.51
CA PRO A 261 -15.47 -21.38 -41.52
C PRO A 261 -16.77 -20.66 -41.09
N ASN A 262 -17.50 -21.23 -40.14
CA ASN A 262 -18.72 -20.64 -39.58
C ASN A 262 -18.47 -19.67 -38.42
N GLY A 263 -17.23 -19.52 -37.93
CA GLY A 263 -16.86 -18.60 -36.87
C GLY A 263 -16.03 -19.22 -35.74
N ASN A 264 -15.79 -18.40 -34.72
CA ASN A 264 -14.96 -18.75 -33.57
C ASN A 264 -15.78 -19.50 -32.50
N ILE A 265 -15.38 -20.74 -32.19
CA ILE A 265 -16.12 -21.60 -31.25
C ILE A 265 -16.19 -21.01 -29.83
N ALA A 266 -15.16 -20.29 -29.40
CA ALA A 266 -15.12 -19.64 -28.10
C ALA A 266 -16.25 -18.60 -27.97
N LYS A 267 -16.45 -17.80 -29.01
CA LYS A 267 -17.52 -16.80 -29.07
C LYS A 267 -18.90 -17.47 -29.00
N PHE A 268 -19.11 -18.55 -29.77
CA PHE A 268 -20.39 -19.26 -29.78
C PHE A 268 -20.74 -19.93 -28.44
N LEU A 269 -19.73 -20.47 -27.74
CA LEU A 269 -19.92 -20.98 -26.37
C LEU A 269 -20.39 -19.88 -25.41
N LEU A 270 -19.82 -18.68 -25.54
CA LEU A 270 -20.19 -17.54 -24.71
C LEU A 270 -21.60 -17.04 -25.03
N GLU A 271 -21.99 -16.96 -26.31
CA GLU A 271 -23.33 -16.51 -26.74
C GLU A 271 -24.47 -17.44 -26.28
N GLU A 272 -24.18 -18.74 -26.12
CA GLU A 272 -25.13 -19.71 -25.57
C GLU A 272 -25.06 -19.86 -24.04
N GLY A 273 -24.17 -19.10 -23.38
CA GLY A 273 -24.00 -19.17 -21.93
C GLY A 273 -23.44 -20.51 -21.44
N LEU A 274 -22.72 -21.25 -22.32
CA LEU A 274 -22.08 -22.54 -22.02
C LEU A 274 -20.62 -22.40 -21.59
N ALA A 275 -20.09 -21.18 -21.57
CA ALA A 275 -18.78 -20.86 -21.03
C ALA A 275 -18.78 -19.46 -20.42
N ARG A 276 -17.71 -19.14 -19.69
CA ARG A 276 -17.41 -17.78 -19.22
C ARG A 276 -16.14 -17.25 -19.86
N CYS A 277 -16.03 -15.93 -19.94
CA CYS A 277 -14.80 -15.30 -20.38
C CYS A 277 -13.63 -15.70 -19.46
N HIS A 278 -12.47 -16.03 -20.04
CA HIS A 278 -11.26 -16.32 -19.28
C HIS A 278 -10.33 -15.12 -19.24
N ASP A 279 -10.44 -14.32 -18.17
CA ASP A 279 -9.73 -13.05 -17.99
C ASP A 279 -8.20 -13.17 -18.18
N LEU A 280 -7.60 -14.27 -17.75
CA LEU A 280 -6.14 -14.49 -17.88
C LEU A 280 -5.65 -14.52 -19.33
N HIS A 281 -6.54 -14.73 -20.30
CA HIS A 281 -6.21 -14.73 -21.72
C HIS A 281 -6.33 -13.33 -22.36
N ALA A 282 -6.76 -12.29 -21.62
CA ALA A 282 -6.88 -10.93 -22.15
C ALA A 282 -5.57 -10.39 -22.76
N PRO A 283 -4.37 -10.57 -22.14
CA PRO A 283 -3.11 -10.14 -22.76
C PRO A 283 -2.77 -10.87 -24.06
N LEU A 284 -3.23 -12.11 -24.21
CA LEU A 284 -3.00 -12.93 -25.41
C LEU A 284 -3.93 -12.56 -26.57
N LEU A 285 -5.15 -12.12 -26.24
CA LEU A 285 -6.21 -11.80 -27.20
C LEU A 285 -6.30 -10.31 -27.55
N GLY A 286 -5.83 -9.43 -26.67
CA GLY A 286 -5.93 -7.98 -26.85
C GLY A 286 -7.36 -7.54 -27.14
N ALA A 287 -7.56 -6.83 -28.25
CA ALA A 287 -8.84 -6.26 -28.65
C ALA A 287 -9.94 -7.32 -28.91
N ASP A 288 -9.57 -8.56 -29.28
CA ASP A 288 -10.53 -9.63 -29.54
C ASP A 288 -11.34 -9.99 -28.30
N MET A 289 -10.77 -9.76 -27.11
CA MET A 289 -11.44 -10.06 -25.85
C MET A 289 -12.72 -9.23 -25.66
N ALA A 290 -12.79 -8.01 -26.22
CA ALA A 290 -14.00 -7.20 -26.18
C ALA A 290 -15.18 -7.86 -26.91
N SER A 291 -14.92 -8.62 -27.97
CA SER A 291 -15.95 -9.38 -28.68
C SER A 291 -16.50 -10.52 -27.82
N PHE A 292 -15.65 -11.15 -27.01
CA PHE A 292 -16.02 -12.24 -26.11
C PHE A 292 -16.82 -11.71 -24.92
N ARG A 293 -16.44 -10.56 -24.36
CA ARG A 293 -17.21 -9.86 -23.33
C ARG A 293 -18.64 -9.55 -23.79
N ARG A 294 -18.80 -9.07 -25.02
CA ARG A 294 -20.13 -8.81 -25.61
C ARG A 294 -20.96 -10.08 -25.77
N ALA A 295 -20.35 -11.18 -26.21
CA ALA A 295 -21.00 -12.48 -26.34
C ALA A 295 -21.51 -13.00 -24.98
N GLU A 296 -20.65 -12.97 -23.95
CA GLU A 296 -21.03 -13.38 -22.60
C GLU A 296 -22.13 -12.47 -22.02
N LYS A 297 -22.03 -11.15 -22.24
CA LYS A 297 -23.07 -10.19 -21.81
C LYS A 297 -24.40 -10.50 -22.46
N ALA A 298 -24.44 -10.80 -23.76
CA ALA A 298 -25.68 -11.17 -24.44
C ALA A 298 -26.32 -12.44 -23.83
N ALA A 299 -25.51 -13.44 -23.45
CA ALA A 299 -26.01 -14.62 -22.76
C ALA A 299 -26.51 -14.33 -21.32
N LYS A 300 -25.84 -13.43 -20.59
CA LYS A 300 -26.30 -12.95 -19.27
C LYS A 300 -27.63 -12.22 -19.37
N ASP A 301 -27.73 -11.26 -20.29
CA ASP A 301 -28.93 -10.46 -20.52
C ASP A 301 -30.13 -11.36 -20.93
N ALA A 302 -29.86 -12.41 -21.73
CA ALA A 302 -30.84 -13.42 -22.14
C ALA A 302 -31.03 -14.57 -21.13
N ARG A 303 -30.31 -14.58 -20.00
CA ARG A 303 -30.32 -15.64 -18.97
C ARG A 303 -30.16 -17.05 -19.53
N LYS A 304 -29.21 -17.25 -20.45
CA LYS A 304 -28.91 -18.55 -21.05
C LYS A 304 -27.92 -19.38 -20.21
N GLY A 305 -28.03 -20.71 -20.29
CA GLY A 305 -27.07 -21.67 -19.72
C GLY A 305 -26.68 -21.37 -18.27
N LEU A 306 -25.38 -21.16 -18.05
CA LEU A 306 -24.76 -20.82 -16.77
C LEU A 306 -25.35 -19.56 -16.09
N PHE A 307 -26.12 -18.74 -16.80
CA PHE A 307 -26.69 -17.47 -16.32
C PHE A 307 -28.21 -17.52 -16.08
N THR A 308 -28.84 -18.68 -16.20
CA THR A 308 -30.28 -18.87 -15.92
C THR A 308 -30.69 -18.40 -14.51
N GLY A 309 -29.84 -18.62 -13.51
CA GLY A 309 -30.05 -18.19 -12.11
C GLY A 309 -29.49 -16.81 -11.76
N LEU A 310 -29.05 -16.00 -12.73
CA LEU A 310 -28.41 -14.71 -12.45
C LEU A 310 -29.44 -13.70 -11.91
N VAL A 311 -29.24 -13.27 -10.66
CA VAL A 311 -29.97 -12.12 -10.10
C VAL A 311 -29.33 -10.86 -10.66
N ALA A 312 -30.13 -10.02 -11.33
CA ALA A 312 -29.64 -8.74 -11.85
C ALA A 312 -29.18 -7.86 -10.68
N LYS A 313 -27.87 -7.69 -10.52
CA LYS A 313 -27.34 -6.57 -9.74
C LYS A 313 -27.59 -5.29 -10.53
N GLY A 314 -27.90 -4.20 -9.84
CA GLY A 314 -28.00 -2.87 -10.46
C GLY A 314 -26.71 -2.51 -11.21
N PRO A 315 -26.70 -1.45 -12.04
CA PRO A 315 -25.52 -1.06 -12.81
C PRO A 315 -24.28 -1.01 -11.91
N ALA A 316 -23.24 -1.75 -12.29
CA ALA A 316 -21.95 -1.73 -11.60
C ALA A 316 -21.33 -0.34 -11.80
N GLY A 317 -21.05 0.36 -10.70
CA GLY A 317 -20.56 1.74 -10.73
C GLY A 317 -21.66 2.76 -10.44
N GLY A 318 -21.55 3.45 -9.29
CA GLY A 318 -22.36 4.64 -9.03
C GLY A 318 -22.10 5.77 -10.05
N ALA A 319 -22.90 6.83 -10.01
CA ALA A 319 -22.62 8.02 -10.82
C ALA A 319 -21.21 8.57 -10.51
N ALA A 320 -20.52 9.06 -11.54
CA ALA A 320 -19.23 9.70 -11.34
C ALA A 320 -19.43 11.01 -10.56
N GLU A 321 -18.73 11.14 -9.44
CA GLU A 321 -18.80 12.30 -8.55
C GLU A 321 -17.45 13.03 -8.50
N ASP A 322 -17.50 14.36 -8.31
CA ASP A 322 -16.30 15.20 -8.23
C ASP A 322 -15.76 15.27 -6.79
N TYR A 323 -14.47 14.98 -6.66
CA TYR A 323 -13.73 15.07 -5.40
C TYR A 323 -12.41 15.82 -5.57
N ILE A 324 -11.84 16.29 -4.47
CA ILE A 324 -10.45 16.76 -4.39
C ILE A 324 -9.63 15.70 -3.66
N VAL A 325 -8.48 15.28 -4.20
CA VAL A 325 -7.60 14.33 -3.50
C VAL A 325 -6.88 15.03 -2.37
N SER A 326 -7.30 14.85 -1.12
CA SER A 326 -6.71 15.55 0.02
C SER A 326 -5.44 14.90 0.54
N ARG A 327 -5.29 13.58 0.39
CA ARG A 327 -4.10 12.85 0.82
C ARG A 327 -3.88 11.57 0.02
N VAL A 328 -2.63 11.27 -0.28
CA VAL A 328 -2.16 10.00 -0.84
C VAL A 328 -1.52 9.20 0.29
N LEU A 329 -2.18 8.13 0.73
CA LEU A 329 -1.63 7.28 1.78
C LEU A 329 -0.48 6.43 1.24
N ASN A 330 -0.73 5.80 0.11
CA ASN A 330 0.18 4.95 -0.65
C ASN A 330 -0.32 4.87 -2.11
N ALA A 331 0.31 4.05 -2.96
CA ALA A 331 0.05 4.07 -4.40
C ALA A 331 -1.38 3.65 -4.81
N ASP A 332 -2.10 2.89 -3.98
CA ASP A 332 -3.45 2.42 -4.30
C ASP A 332 -4.54 2.93 -3.35
N THR A 333 -4.20 3.78 -2.37
CA THR A 333 -5.13 4.26 -1.34
C THR A 333 -5.09 5.77 -1.20
N LEU A 334 -6.24 6.40 -1.38
CA LEU A 334 -6.43 7.85 -1.41
C LEU A 334 -7.44 8.32 -0.36
N PHE A 335 -7.27 9.55 0.09
CA PHE A 335 -8.29 10.32 0.80
C PHE A 335 -8.84 11.37 -0.15
N LEU A 336 -10.16 11.40 -0.25
CA LEU A 336 -10.93 12.26 -1.13
C LEU A 336 -11.79 13.19 -0.30
N ARG A 337 -11.89 14.45 -0.69
CA ARG A 337 -12.74 15.45 -0.05
C ARG A 337 -13.86 15.87 -0.99
N ASN A 338 -15.10 15.81 -0.52
CA ASN A 338 -16.25 16.28 -1.28
C ASN A 338 -16.44 17.80 -1.14
N LYS A 339 -17.44 18.36 -1.83
CA LYS A 339 -17.78 19.80 -1.75
C LYS A 339 -18.20 20.26 -0.35
N ALA A 340 -18.73 19.36 0.48
CA ALA A 340 -19.10 19.64 1.87
C ALA A 340 -17.90 19.61 2.84
N GLY A 341 -16.69 19.35 2.33
CA GLY A 341 -15.48 19.30 3.14
C GLY A 341 -15.24 17.96 3.85
N GLN A 342 -16.13 16.98 3.69
CA GLN A 342 -16.00 15.66 4.31
C GLN A 342 -14.94 14.84 3.58
N GLU A 343 -14.09 14.17 4.34
CA GLU A 343 -13.07 13.26 3.80
C GLU A 343 -13.54 11.80 3.80
N LYS A 344 -13.14 11.07 2.77
CA LYS A 344 -13.42 9.64 2.60
C LYS A 344 -12.18 8.92 2.10
N LYS A 345 -11.90 7.75 2.68
CA LYS A 345 -10.79 6.89 2.27
C LYS A 345 -11.28 5.87 1.25
N ILE A 346 -10.57 5.75 0.12
CA ILE A 346 -10.87 4.79 -0.95
C ILE A 346 -9.63 4.01 -1.36
N SER A 347 -9.83 2.86 -2.01
CA SER A 347 -8.78 2.15 -2.74
C SER A 347 -9.06 2.16 -4.24
N LEU A 348 -8.01 2.20 -5.05
CA LEU A 348 -8.13 2.09 -6.49
C LEU A 348 -8.64 0.68 -6.88
N SER A 349 -9.63 0.63 -7.76
CA SER A 349 -10.28 -0.61 -8.19
C SER A 349 -9.32 -1.54 -8.92
N SER A 350 -9.37 -2.84 -8.60
CA SER A 350 -8.65 -3.94 -9.29
C SER A 350 -7.13 -3.85 -9.34
N VAL A 351 -6.50 -2.95 -8.59
CA VAL A 351 -5.03 -2.83 -8.52
C VAL A 351 -4.53 -2.98 -7.09
N ARG A 352 -3.26 -3.37 -6.98
CA ARG A 352 -2.53 -3.47 -5.71
C ARG A 352 -1.16 -2.85 -5.89
N GLN A 353 -0.80 -1.94 -4.98
CA GLN A 353 0.53 -1.35 -4.90
C GLN A 353 1.66 -2.39 -4.72
N PRO A 354 2.95 -2.00 -4.85
CA PRO A 354 4.08 -2.90 -4.60
C PRO A 354 4.00 -3.45 -3.17
N LYS A 355 4.05 -4.78 -3.02
CA LYS A 355 3.85 -5.44 -1.73
C LYS A 355 5.00 -5.12 -0.77
N PRO A 356 4.74 -4.50 0.40
CA PRO A 356 5.79 -4.20 1.38
C PRO A 356 6.46 -5.47 1.95
N SER A 357 5.74 -6.59 1.96
CA SER A 357 6.25 -7.89 2.42
C SER A 357 7.11 -8.63 1.39
N ASP A 358 7.15 -8.16 0.14
CA ASP A 358 7.95 -8.77 -0.93
C ASP A 358 9.24 -7.96 -1.11
N PRO A 359 10.43 -8.50 -0.78
CA PRO A 359 11.70 -7.79 -0.91
C PRO A 359 12.01 -7.27 -2.32
N LYS A 360 11.44 -7.88 -3.37
CA LYS A 360 11.62 -7.42 -4.76
C LYS A 360 10.76 -6.20 -5.07
N GLN A 361 9.61 -6.06 -4.40
CA GLN A 361 8.65 -4.98 -4.65
C GLN A 361 8.77 -3.83 -3.66
N ALA A 362 9.10 -4.11 -2.39
CA ALA A 362 9.17 -3.14 -1.31
C ALA A 362 10.01 -1.88 -1.65
N PRO A 363 11.17 -1.97 -2.34
CA PRO A 363 11.95 -0.79 -2.72
C PRO A 363 11.20 0.22 -3.61
N PHE A 364 10.19 -0.24 -4.36
CA PHE A 364 9.43 0.59 -5.30
C PHE A 364 8.25 1.33 -4.66
N ALA A 365 7.90 1.03 -3.40
CA ALA A 365 6.71 1.57 -2.76
C ALA A 365 6.73 3.11 -2.66
N ALA A 366 7.89 3.70 -2.36
CA ALA A 366 8.04 5.16 -2.27
C ALA A 366 7.88 5.84 -3.63
N ASP A 367 8.48 5.29 -4.69
CA ASP A 367 8.36 5.84 -6.04
C ASP A 367 6.93 5.68 -6.58
N ALA A 368 6.27 4.55 -6.27
CA ALA A 368 4.86 4.34 -6.61
C ALA A 368 3.93 5.35 -5.92
N LYS A 369 4.14 5.62 -4.62
CA LYS A 369 3.39 6.66 -3.89
C LYS A 369 3.65 8.04 -4.49
N GLU A 370 4.89 8.36 -4.81
CA GLU A 370 5.29 9.65 -5.38
C GLU A 370 4.71 9.87 -6.79
N PHE A 371 4.63 8.80 -7.60
CA PHE A 371 3.99 8.81 -8.91
C PHE A 371 2.53 9.29 -8.83
N VAL A 372 1.80 8.84 -7.80
CA VAL A 372 0.40 9.22 -7.55
C VAL A 372 0.31 10.61 -6.94
N ARG A 373 1.13 10.92 -5.92
CA ARG A 373 1.16 12.23 -5.26
C ARG A 373 1.34 13.35 -6.27
N LYS A 374 2.38 13.28 -7.12
CA LYS A 374 2.67 14.31 -8.14
C LYS A 374 1.52 14.55 -9.12
N ARG A 375 0.74 13.51 -9.44
CA ARG A 375 -0.38 13.61 -10.39
C ARG A 375 -1.65 14.13 -9.74
N LEU A 376 -1.91 13.72 -8.50
CA LEU A 376 -3.26 13.81 -7.94
C LEU A 376 -3.40 14.74 -6.75
N ILE A 377 -2.36 14.97 -5.95
CA ILE A 377 -2.53 15.70 -4.69
C ILE A 377 -3.23 17.04 -4.95
N GLY A 378 -4.27 17.30 -4.14
CA GLY A 378 -5.44 18.15 -4.38
C GLY A 378 -5.64 18.72 -5.78
N LYS A 379 -5.71 17.82 -6.75
CA LYS A 379 -6.42 18.01 -8.01
C LYS A 379 -7.87 17.59 -7.86
N HIS A 380 -8.72 18.14 -8.71
CA HIS A 380 -10.10 17.68 -8.87
C HIS A 380 -10.12 16.41 -9.71
N VAL A 381 -10.80 15.38 -9.23
CA VAL A 381 -10.90 14.06 -9.87
C VAL A 381 -12.35 13.62 -9.94
N LYS A 382 -12.67 12.85 -10.99
CA LYS A 382 -13.95 12.14 -11.09
C LYS A 382 -13.80 10.74 -10.54
N VAL A 383 -14.72 10.35 -9.67
CA VAL A 383 -14.63 9.08 -8.93
C VAL A 383 -15.92 8.29 -9.11
N THR A 384 -15.77 7.02 -9.47
CA THR A 384 -16.88 6.06 -9.60
C THR A 384 -16.62 4.90 -8.65
N ILE A 385 -17.50 4.71 -7.67
CA ILE A 385 -17.41 3.58 -6.73
C ILE A 385 -17.83 2.30 -7.46
N ASN A 386 -16.92 1.34 -7.56
CA ASN A 386 -17.14 0.08 -8.27
C ASN A 386 -17.65 -1.04 -7.34
N GLY A 387 -17.41 -0.90 -6.04
CA GLY A 387 -17.78 -1.91 -5.05
C GLY A 387 -17.19 -1.60 -3.69
N LYS A 388 -17.22 -2.59 -2.79
CA LYS A 388 -16.69 -2.46 -1.42
C LYS A 388 -15.83 -3.66 -1.05
N LYS A 389 -14.69 -3.39 -0.41
CA LYS A 389 -13.96 -4.42 0.33
C LYS A 389 -14.56 -4.55 1.72
N PRO A 390 -15.05 -5.73 2.12
CA PRO A 390 -15.60 -5.93 3.45
C PRO A 390 -14.52 -5.74 4.52
N ALA A 391 -14.94 -5.39 5.73
CA ALA A 391 -14.05 -5.31 6.86
C ALA A 391 -13.43 -6.70 7.16
N THR A 392 -12.14 -6.72 7.48
CA THR A 392 -11.42 -7.91 7.95
C THR A 392 -10.68 -7.53 9.23
N GLU A 393 -10.24 -8.49 10.06
CA GLU A 393 -9.57 -8.19 11.34
C GLU A 393 -8.47 -7.11 11.18
N GLY A 394 -8.70 -5.95 11.80
CA GLY A 394 -7.80 -4.78 11.75
C GLY A 394 -7.96 -3.83 10.56
N TYR A 395 -8.87 -4.07 9.63
CA TYR A 395 -9.13 -3.21 8.46
C TYR A 395 -10.62 -2.91 8.30
N GLU A 396 -10.96 -1.62 8.28
CA GLU A 396 -12.31 -1.12 8.02
C GLU A 396 -12.81 -1.47 6.61
N GLU A 397 -14.13 -1.55 6.45
CA GLU A 397 -14.78 -1.58 5.15
C GLU A 397 -14.29 -0.40 4.31
N ARG A 398 -13.98 -0.65 3.03
CA ARG A 398 -13.46 0.39 2.16
C ARG A 398 -14.03 0.31 0.76
N ASP A 399 -14.47 1.44 0.27
CA ASP A 399 -14.87 1.58 -1.12
C ASP A 399 -13.68 1.35 -2.06
N VAL A 400 -13.93 0.58 -3.12
CA VAL A 400 -13.03 0.45 -4.25
C VAL A 400 -13.57 1.25 -5.42
N ALA A 401 -12.72 2.08 -6.01
CA ALA A 401 -13.17 3.10 -6.95
C ALA A 401 -12.22 3.28 -8.14
N THR A 402 -12.82 3.62 -9.28
CA THR A 402 -12.13 4.13 -10.45
C THR A 402 -11.95 5.63 -10.24
N VAL A 403 -10.71 6.11 -10.38
CA VAL A 403 -10.36 7.53 -10.24
C VAL A 403 -9.82 8.03 -11.58
N ILE A 404 -10.49 9.04 -12.13
CA ILE A 404 -10.14 9.67 -13.40
C ILE A 404 -9.69 11.11 -13.13
N TYR A 405 -8.50 11.46 -13.63
CA TYR A 405 -8.00 12.84 -13.66
C TYR A 405 -7.79 13.27 -15.11
N GLY A 406 -8.49 14.34 -15.53
CA GLY A 406 -8.60 14.68 -16.95
C GLY A 406 -9.26 13.53 -17.71
N ASN A 407 -8.51 12.89 -18.60
CA ASN A 407 -8.95 11.70 -19.35
C ASN A 407 -8.19 10.42 -18.96
N THR A 408 -7.43 10.46 -17.86
CA THR A 408 -6.54 9.36 -17.46
C THR A 408 -7.13 8.58 -16.30
N ASN A 409 -7.33 7.27 -16.49
CA ASN A 409 -7.58 6.32 -15.39
C ASN A 409 -6.28 6.10 -14.61
N ILE A 410 -6.27 6.46 -13.34
CA ILE A 410 -5.06 6.42 -12.50
C ILE A 410 -4.60 5.00 -12.18
N ALA A 411 -5.54 4.06 -12.01
CA ALA A 411 -5.22 2.67 -11.77
C ALA A 411 -4.48 2.08 -12.99
N LEU A 412 -4.94 2.41 -14.20
CA LEU A 412 -4.29 2.01 -15.45
C LEU A 412 -2.89 2.62 -15.58
N ALA A 413 -2.77 3.94 -15.39
CA ALA A 413 -1.47 4.62 -15.47
C ALA A 413 -0.43 4.08 -14.47
N LEU A 414 -0.88 3.65 -13.28
CA LEU A 414 -0.02 2.98 -12.29
C LEU A 414 0.49 1.62 -12.79
N VAL A 415 -0.40 0.81 -13.37
CA VAL A 415 -0.04 -0.51 -13.89
C VAL A 415 0.89 -0.39 -15.10
N GLU A 416 0.60 0.53 -16.03
CA GLU A 416 1.45 0.81 -17.20
C GLU A 416 2.87 1.23 -16.81
N ALA A 417 3.00 1.98 -15.72
CA ALA A 417 4.30 2.39 -15.16
C ALA A 417 5.00 1.28 -14.35
N GLY A 418 4.35 0.13 -14.15
CA GLY A 418 4.87 -0.96 -13.32
C GLY A 418 4.86 -0.67 -11.81
N TYR A 419 4.02 0.28 -11.36
CA TYR A 419 3.88 0.64 -9.94
C TYR A 419 2.66 0.03 -9.27
N ALA A 420 1.95 -0.87 -9.95
CA ALA A 420 0.90 -1.68 -9.37
C ALA A 420 0.79 -3.02 -10.11
N SER A 421 0.27 -4.03 -9.40
CA SER A 421 -0.16 -5.32 -9.96
C SER A 421 -1.68 -5.36 -10.05
N VAL A 422 -2.20 -6.19 -10.92
CA VAL A 422 -3.64 -6.34 -11.13
C VAL A 422 -4.17 -7.45 -10.23
N ILE A 423 -5.21 -7.12 -9.46
CA ILE A 423 -5.90 -8.08 -8.61
C ILE A 423 -6.61 -9.10 -9.50
N ARG A 424 -6.38 -10.39 -9.24
CA ARG A 424 -7.10 -11.48 -9.91
C ARG A 424 -8.44 -11.70 -9.20
N HIS A 425 -9.52 -11.34 -9.87
CA HIS A 425 -10.87 -11.41 -9.34
C HIS A 425 -11.47 -12.82 -9.53
N ARG A 426 -12.43 -13.19 -8.68
CA ARG A 426 -13.22 -14.41 -8.89
C ARG A 426 -14.16 -14.21 -10.09
N GLN A 427 -14.67 -15.30 -10.64
CA GLN A 427 -15.49 -15.25 -11.87
C GLN A 427 -16.84 -14.55 -11.71
N ASP A 428 -17.31 -14.42 -10.47
CA ASP A 428 -18.58 -13.84 -10.03
C ASP A 428 -18.37 -12.54 -9.24
N ASP A 429 -17.13 -12.03 -9.22
CA ASP A 429 -16.79 -10.80 -8.53
C ASP A 429 -17.06 -9.59 -9.44
N ASP A 430 -18.16 -8.90 -9.14
CA ASP A 430 -18.60 -7.69 -9.83
C ASP A 430 -17.95 -6.42 -9.26
N ASP A 431 -17.26 -6.50 -8.11
CA ASP A 431 -16.60 -5.38 -7.43
C ASP A 431 -15.22 -5.10 -8.04
N ARG A 432 -15.18 -4.95 -9.36
CA ARG A 432 -13.96 -4.78 -10.17
C ARG A 432 -14.04 -3.56 -11.09
N SER A 433 -12.88 -3.13 -11.59
CA SER A 433 -12.76 -2.01 -12.50
C SER A 433 -13.50 -2.28 -13.82
N PRO A 434 -14.18 -1.28 -14.42
CA PRO A 434 -14.75 -1.41 -15.76
C PRO A 434 -13.67 -1.60 -16.84
N ASP A 435 -12.43 -1.17 -16.57
CA ASP A 435 -11.28 -1.26 -17.48
C ASP A 435 -10.40 -2.48 -17.20
N TYR A 436 -10.96 -3.56 -16.63
CA TYR A 436 -10.19 -4.70 -16.13
C TYR A 436 -9.29 -5.37 -17.20
N ASP A 437 -9.78 -5.49 -18.43
CA ASP A 437 -9.00 -6.09 -19.54
C ASP A 437 -7.79 -5.21 -19.88
N SER A 438 -7.97 -3.88 -19.92
CA SER A 438 -6.89 -2.92 -20.15
C SER A 438 -5.83 -2.99 -19.05
N LEU A 439 -6.26 -3.18 -17.79
CA LEU A 439 -5.34 -3.37 -16.66
C LEU A 439 -4.48 -4.63 -16.84
N LEU A 440 -5.10 -5.76 -17.21
CA LEU A 440 -4.38 -7.03 -17.40
C LEU A 440 -3.36 -6.96 -18.55
N ILE A 441 -3.73 -6.31 -19.66
CA ILE A 441 -2.83 -6.06 -20.79
C ILE A 441 -1.66 -5.18 -20.35
N ALA A 442 -1.94 -4.06 -19.69
CA ALA A 442 -0.90 -3.14 -19.20
C ALA A 442 0.07 -3.81 -18.21
N GLU A 443 -0.41 -4.72 -17.35
CA GLU A 443 0.46 -5.46 -16.44
C GLU A 443 1.41 -6.40 -17.20
N ALA A 444 0.90 -7.11 -18.20
CA ALA A 444 1.72 -8.00 -19.03
C ALA A 444 2.81 -7.22 -19.78
N ASP A 445 2.46 -6.05 -20.33
CA ASP A 445 3.42 -5.17 -21.00
C ASP A 445 4.46 -4.61 -20.01
N ALA A 446 4.03 -4.17 -18.82
CA ALA A 446 4.93 -3.69 -17.79
C ALA A 446 5.90 -4.78 -17.28
N GLN A 447 5.43 -6.03 -17.18
CA GLN A 447 6.26 -7.19 -16.85
C GLN A 447 7.28 -7.49 -17.94
N LYS A 448 6.84 -7.52 -19.20
CA LYS A 448 7.70 -7.76 -20.36
C LYS A 448 8.79 -6.70 -20.50
N ASP A 449 8.43 -5.43 -20.31
CA ASP A 449 9.34 -4.30 -20.44
C ASP A 449 10.20 -4.08 -19.18
N GLY A 450 9.97 -4.84 -18.10
CA GLY A 450 10.69 -4.69 -16.83
C GLY A 450 10.47 -3.31 -16.18
N LYS A 451 9.26 -2.73 -16.31
CA LYS A 451 8.94 -1.40 -15.76
C LYS A 451 8.67 -1.46 -14.25
N GLY A 452 9.05 -0.40 -13.54
CA GLY A 452 8.77 -0.26 -12.11
C GLY A 452 9.18 -1.50 -11.32
N MET A 453 8.28 -2.05 -10.51
CA MET A 453 8.52 -3.20 -9.65
C MET A 453 8.83 -4.53 -10.38
N TRP A 454 8.69 -4.54 -11.71
CA TRP A 454 9.07 -5.66 -12.57
C TRP A 454 10.53 -5.55 -13.05
N SER A 455 11.20 -4.42 -12.82
CA SER A 455 12.62 -4.24 -13.13
C SER A 455 13.47 -5.21 -12.30
N PRO A 456 14.49 -5.85 -12.89
CA PRO A 456 15.45 -6.65 -12.13
C PRO A 456 16.36 -5.80 -11.22
N LYS A 457 16.39 -4.48 -11.43
CA LYS A 457 17.20 -3.53 -10.66
C LYS A 457 16.30 -2.64 -9.81
N PRO A 458 16.20 -2.89 -8.49
CA PRO A 458 15.41 -2.04 -7.61
C PRO A 458 16.01 -0.64 -7.47
N PRO A 459 15.19 0.41 -7.24
CA PRO A 459 15.68 1.73 -6.92
C PRO A 459 16.44 1.72 -5.60
N LYS A 460 17.40 2.62 -5.46
CA LYS A 460 18.05 2.86 -4.17
C LYS A 460 17.02 3.43 -3.21
N ALA A 461 16.96 2.88 -2.00
CA ALA A 461 16.10 3.41 -0.95
C ALA A 461 16.46 4.88 -0.69
N LYS A 462 15.48 5.78 -0.85
CA LYS A 462 15.64 7.19 -0.50
C LYS A 462 15.53 7.32 1.00
N GLN A 463 16.63 7.66 1.67
CA GLN A 463 16.67 7.86 3.12
C GLN A 463 17.02 9.31 3.41
N TYR A 464 16.01 10.09 3.81
CA TYR A 464 16.21 11.47 4.22
C TYR A 464 16.90 11.53 5.58
N GLN A 465 17.96 12.34 5.69
CA GLN A 465 18.58 12.67 6.96
C GLN A 465 17.71 13.68 7.69
N ASP A 466 17.25 13.35 8.90
CA ASP A 466 16.59 14.32 9.77
C ASP A 466 17.64 15.29 10.31
N TYR A 467 17.58 16.55 9.90
CA TYR A 467 18.47 17.59 10.42
C TYR A 467 17.87 18.35 11.60
N SER A 468 16.59 18.14 11.89
CA SER A 468 15.93 18.71 13.07
C SER A 468 16.02 17.81 14.32
N GLU A 469 16.70 16.67 14.23
CA GLU A 469 16.92 15.79 15.39
C GLU A 469 17.85 16.41 16.45
N SER A 470 18.74 17.33 16.06
CA SER A 470 19.64 18.04 16.96
C SER A 470 20.04 19.40 16.41
N VAL A 471 20.33 20.34 17.31
CA VAL A 471 20.80 21.69 16.95
C VAL A 471 22.12 21.62 16.16
N GLN A 472 22.99 20.67 16.46
CA GLN A 472 24.27 20.50 15.75
C GLN A 472 24.05 20.17 14.26
N LYS A 473 23.16 19.21 13.98
CA LYS A 473 22.78 18.89 12.59
C LYS A 473 22.06 20.05 11.92
N ALA A 474 21.15 20.73 12.63
CA ALA A 474 20.44 21.87 12.10
C ALA A 474 21.40 23.00 11.67
N LYS A 475 22.45 23.27 12.45
CA LYS A 475 23.50 24.25 12.11
C LYS A 475 24.28 23.91 10.84
N MET A 476 24.49 22.62 10.56
CA MET A 476 25.18 22.20 9.33
C MET A 476 24.33 22.54 8.11
N GLU A 477 23.06 22.15 8.14
CA GLU A 477 22.16 22.26 6.99
C GLU A 477 21.64 23.70 6.78
N VAL A 478 21.39 24.45 7.85
CA VAL A 478 20.89 25.84 7.74
C VAL A 478 21.85 26.73 6.94
N SER A 479 23.16 26.52 7.11
CA SER A 479 24.19 27.28 6.40
C SER A 479 24.18 27.07 4.88
N ILE A 480 23.67 25.92 4.44
CA ILE A 480 23.50 25.54 3.04
C ILE A 480 22.19 26.14 2.52
N LEU A 481 21.09 25.90 3.23
CA LEU A 481 19.74 26.29 2.79
C LEU A 481 19.50 27.80 2.83
N GLN A 482 20.10 28.53 3.77
CA GLN A 482 19.99 30.01 3.84
C GLN A 482 20.45 30.71 2.56
N ARG A 483 21.40 30.11 1.84
CA ARG A 483 21.96 30.67 0.59
C ARG A 483 21.09 30.32 -0.62
N GLN A 484 20.30 29.26 -0.52
CA GLN A 484 19.44 28.78 -1.58
C GLN A 484 18.04 29.38 -1.35
N LYS A 485 17.74 30.54 -1.92
CA LYS A 485 16.36 31.06 -1.90
C LYS A 485 15.45 30.16 -2.74
N ARG A 486 14.17 30.03 -2.35
CA ARG A 486 13.12 29.23 -3.00
C ARG A 486 13.52 27.76 -3.19
N VAL A 487 13.99 27.11 -2.13
CA VAL A 487 14.37 25.69 -2.16
C VAL A 487 13.14 24.83 -2.45
N PRO A 488 13.13 24.04 -3.55
CA PRO A 488 12.03 23.12 -3.81
C PRO A 488 11.96 22.02 -2.76
N ALA A 489 10.78 21.82 -2.18
CA ALA A 489 10.57 20.91 -1.07
C ALA A 489 9.16 20.28 -1.13
N ILE A 490 8.91 19.30 -0.26
CA ILE A 490 7.62 18.60 -0.15
C ILE A 490 7.19 18.63 1.31
N VAL A 491 5.99 19.13 1.59
CA VAL A 491 5.41 19.03 2.94
C VAL A 491 4.99 17.59 3.19
N ASP A 492 5.72 16.86 4.03
CA ASP A 492 5.39 15.48 4.39
C ASP A 492 4.32 15.41 5.48
N PHE A 493 4.34 16.37 6.41
CA PHE A 493 3.39 16.42 7.51
C PHE A 493 3.15 17.85 8.02
N VAL A 494 1.92 18.15 8.44
CA VAL A 494 1.55 19.43 9.05
C VAL A 494 1.40 19.24 10.57
N LYS A 495 2.33 19.78 11.36
CA LYS A 495 2.36 19.63 12.82
C LYS A 495 1.43 20.61 13.54
N SER A 496 1.27 21.81 13.00
CA SER A 496 0.34 22.85 13.45
C SER A 496 0.13 23.86 12.31
N GLY A 497 -0.67 24.92 12.53
CA GLY A 497 -0.88 25.98 11.54
C GLY A 497 0.42 26.57 10.97
N SER A 498 1.46 26.72 11.81
CA SER A 498 2.76 27.33 11.43
C SER A 498 3.96 26.39 11.47
N ARG A 499 3.78 25.06 11.64
CA ARG A 499 4.89 24.11 11.77
C ARG A 499 4.72 22.88 10.89
N PHE A 500 5.74 22.54 10.12
CA PHE A 500 5.70 21.52 9.07
C PHE A 500 6.89 20.56 9.17
N THR A 501 6.67 19.29 8.88
CA THR A 501 7.76 18.39 8.45
C THR A 501 7.90 18.55 6.94
N VAL A 502 9.08 18.92 6.48
CA VAL A 502 9.37 19.17 5.07
C VAL A 502 10.53 18.28 4.62
N LEU A 503 10.39 17.68 3.44
CA LEU A 503 11.44 16.93 2.77
C LEU A 503 12.05 17.81 1.68
N VAL A 504 13.37 17.85 1.61
CA VAL A 504 14.14 18.55 0.57
C VAL A 504 14.86 17.48 -0.26
N PRO A 505 14.25 17.00 -1.37
CA PRO A 505 14.79 15.88 -2.15
C PRO A 505 16.21 16.08 -2.68
N ARG A 506 16.56 17.32 -3.03
CA ARG A 506 17.87 17.65 -3.60
C ARG A 506 19.00 17.44 -2.58
N GLU A 507 18.76 17.85 -1.34
CA GLU A 507 19.75 17.76 -0.25
C GLU A 507 19.59 16.47 0.57
N ASN A 508 18.63 15.61 0.20
CA ASN A 508 18.27 14.41 0.95
C ASN A 508 17.98 14.73 2.44
N ALA A 509 17.37 15.89 2.70
CA ALA A 509 17.15 16.43 4.03
C ALA A 509 15.67 16.33 4.45
N LYS A 510 15.44 16.08 5.74
CA LYS A 510 14.15 16.22 6.41
C LYS A 510 14.27 17.26 7.51
N LEU A 511 13.37 18.23 7.50
CA LEU A 511 13.40 19.41 8.35
C LEU A 511 12.07 19.59 9.08
N THR A 512 12.12 20.16 10.28
CA THR A 512 10.96 20.81 10.89
C THR A 512 11.00 22.29 10.54
N LEU A 513 10.18 22.73 9.59
CA LEU A 513 10.02 24.15 9.25
C LEU A 513 9.04 24.83 10.20
N VAL A 514 9.37 26.05 10.63
CA VAL A 514 8.58 26.97 11.44
C VAL A 514 8.42 28.26 10.66
N LEU A 515 7.18 28.73 10.48
CA LEU A 515 6.95 29.97 9.73
C LEU A 515 7.50 31.18 10.49
N SER A 516 8.28 32.01 9.80
CA SER A 516 8.83 33.27 10.31
C SER A 516 7.78 34.39 10.29
N GLY A 517 7.99 35.39 11.15
CA GLY A 517 7.23 36.65 11.18
C GLY A 517 5.84 36.59 11.78
N ILE A 518 5.42 35.45 12.33
CA ILE A 518 4.08 35.30 12.90
C ILE A 518 4.06 34.50 14.21
N ARG A 519 3.00 34.72 14.98
CA ARG A 519 2.53 33.82 16.05
C ARG A 519 1.19 33.23 15.64
N ALA A 520 1.17 31.93 15.37
CA ALA A 520 -0.06 31.18 15.12
C ALA A 520 -0.58 30.53 16.42
N PRO A 521 -1.91 30.51 16.64
CA PRO A 521 -2.53 29.85 17.79
C PRO A 521 -2.26 28.33 17.75
N ARG A 522 -2.06 27.75 18.93
CA ARG A 522 -1.76 26.32 19.07
C ARG A 522 -3.01 25.47 18.91
N SER A 523 -2.98 24.51 18.00
CA SER A 523 -3.94 23.40 17.98
C SER A 523 -3.62 22.37 19.07
N ALA A 524 -4.64 21.71 19.58
CA ALA A 524 -4.51 20.54 20.44
C ALA A 524 -3.72 19.43 19.73
N ARG A 525 -2.69 18.89 20.38
CA ARG A 525 -1.89 17.80 19.81
C ARG A 525 -2.41 16.41 20.17
N ASN A 526 -3.29 16.35 21.16
CA ASN A 526 -3.91 15.14 21.67
C ASN A 526 -5.25 15.50 22.34
N PRO A 527 -6.14 14.52 22.61
CA PRO A 527 -7.46 14.78 23.20
C PRO A 527 -7.46 15.47 24.58
N ASN A 528 -6.30 15.55 25.25
CA ASN A 528 -6.18 16.12 26.59
C ASN A 528 -5.65 17.56 26.59
N GLU A 529 -5.29 18.11 25.42
CA GLU A 529 -4.90 19.50 25.24
C GLU A 529 -6.08 20.28 24.65
N GLN A 530 -6.27 21.52 25.11
CA GLN A 530 -7.20 22.44 24.48
C GLN A 530 -6.48 23.26 23.41
N SER A 531 -7.13 23.43 22.26
CA SER A 531 -6.68 24.38 21.25
C SER A 531 -6.83 25.80 21.79
N GLU A 532 -5.85 26.66 21.50
CA GLU A 532 -6.05 28.10 21.58
C GLU A 532 -7.15 28.50 20.58
N PRO A 533 -7.87 29.62 20.82
CA PRO A 533 -8.87 30.11 19.87
C PRO A 533 -8.33 30.16 18.44
N PHE A 534 -9.08 29.61 17.49
CA PHE A 534 -8.71 29.49 16.07
C PHE A 534 -7.47 28.61 15.77
N GLY A 535 -6.91 27.93 16.76
CA GLY A 535 -5.75 27.03 16.60
C GLY A 535 -6.05 25.83 15.72
N GLN A 536 -7.23 25.21 15.85
CA GLN A 536 -7.61 24.06 15.05
C GLN A 536 -7.88 24.46 13.59
N GLU A 537 -8.54 25.60 13.39
CA GLU A 537 -8.86 26.17 12.09
C GLU A 537 -7.58 26.54 11.31
N ALA A 538 -6.59 27.12 12.00
CA ALA A 538 -5.26 27.36 11.44
C ALA A 538 -4.59 26.05 10.99
N HIS A 539 -4.68 25.00 11.81
CA HIS A 539 -4.11 23.69 11.50
C HIS A 539 -4.84 23.00 10.34
N ASP A 540 -6.15 23.10 10.27
CA ASP A 540 -6.98 22.54 9.20
C ASP A 540 -6.73 23.25 7.87
N LEU A 541 -6.54 24.59 7.89
CA LEU A 541 -6.16 25.36 6.72
C LEU A 541 -4.77 24.93 6.21
N ALA A 542 -3.79 24.79 7.10
CA ALA A 542 -2.45 24.30 6.76
C ALA A 542 -2.48 22.88 6.18
N ASN A 543 -3.28 21.96 6.76
CA ASN A 543 -3.49 20.63 6.19
C ASN A 543 -4.10 20.70 4.79
N ARG A 544 -5.15 21.51 4.60
CA ARG A 544 -5.84 21.66 3.32
C ARG A 544 -4.96 22.22 2.22
N ARG A 545 -4.13 23.22 2.54
CA ARG A 545 -3.34 23.98 1.56
C ARG A 545 -1.97 23.35 1.31
N CYS A 546 -1.34 22.78 2.33
CA CYS A 546 0.08 22.44 2.27
C CYS A 546 0.36 20.93 2.33
N MET A 547 -0.47 20.10 2.96
CA MET A 547 -0.17 18.67 3.15
C MET A 547 0.14 17.96 1.82
N GLN A 548 1.30 17.29 1.75
CA GLN A 548 1.81 16.56 0.58
C GLN A 548 2.03 17.40 -0.69
N ARG A 549 2.01 18.72 -0.59
CA ARG A 549 2.28 19.61 -1.73
C ARG A 549 3.76 19.76 -1.99
N ASP A 550 4.07 19.90 -3.28
CA ASP A 550 5.31 20.53 -3.70
C ASP A 550 5.23 22.01 -3.33
N VAL A 551 6.23 22.46 -2.59
CA VAL A 551 6.34 23.82 -2.06
C VAL A 551 7.74 24.35 -2.36
N GLU A 552 7.92 25.65 -2.17
CA GLU A 552 9.24 26.27 -2.09
C GLU A 552 9.42 26.80 -0.68
N ILE A 553 10.62 26.72 -0.13
CA ILE A 553 10.93 27.25 1.21
C ILE A 553 12.11 28.22 1.14
N ASP A 554 12.03 29.30 1.90
CA ASP A 554 13.17 30.16 2.23
C ASP A 554 13.55 29.89 3.68
N VAL A 555 14.79 29.43 3.92
CA VAL A 555 15.29 29.22 5.28
C VAL A 555 16.05 30.46 5.73
N GLU A 556 15.71 30.98 6.91
CA GLU A 556 16.29 32.20 7.46
C GLU A 556 17.24 31.91 8.61
N THR A 557 16.86 31.02 9.53
CA THR A 557 17.67 30.65 10.71
C THR A 557 17.15 29.35 11.33
N ILE A 558 17.62 29.00 12.54
CA ILE A 558 17.13 27.88 13.34
C ILE A 558 16.71 28.34 14.75
N ASP A 559 15.72 27.66 15.31
CA ASP A 559 15.32 27.79 16.71
C ASP A 559 16.27 27.02 17.65
N LYS A 560 16.09 27.20 18.97
CA LYS A 560 16.93 26.57 20.00
C LYS A 560 16.83 25.04 20.06
N VAL A 561 15.84 24.44 19.39
CA VAL A 561 15.57 22.99 19.40
C VAL A 561 15.79 22.34 18.02
N GLY A 562 16.36 23.08 17.05
CA GLY A 562 16.69 22.57 15.72
C GLY A 562 15.55 22.64 14.69
N GLY A 563 14.50 23.43 14.96
CA GLY A 563 13.51 23.82 13.96
C GLY A 563 14.08 24.91 13.04
N PHE A 564 13.79 24.84 11.75
CA PHE A 564 14.24 25.80 10.74
C PHE A 564 13.19 26.90 10.62
N ILE A 565 13.56 28.13 10.92
CA ILE A 565 12.69 29.31 10.81
C ILE A 565 12.78 29.83 9.38
N GLY A 566 11.64 30.08 8.75
CA GLY A 566 11.62 30.52 7.37
C GLY A 566 10.22 30.71 6.78
N THR A 567 10.17 30.95 5.47
CA THR A 567 8.93 31.20 4.73
C THR A 567 8.58 30.00 3.84
N LEU A 568 7.30 29.63 3.78
CA LEU A 568 6.78 28.55 2.94
C LEU A 568 5.90 29.12 1.83
N TYR A 569 6.15 28.69 0.60
CA TYR A 569 5.36 29.05 -0.57
C TYR A 569 4.67 27.84 -1.17
N VAL A 570 3.36 27.92 -1.31
CA VAL A 570 2.55 26.90 -1.99
C VAL A 570 1.89 27.53 -3.21
N ASN A 571 2.08 26.93 -4.39
CA ASN A 571 1.64 27.53 -5.66
C ASN A 571 2.13 28.99 -5.85
N LYS A 572 3.37 29.29 -5.44
CA LYS A 572 4.01 30.62 -5.46
C LYS A 572 3.42 31.65 -4.47
N GLU A 573 2.43 31.28 -3.68
CA GLU A 573 1.82 32.14 -2.67
C GLU A 573 2.47 31.93 -1.30
N ASN A 574 2.80 33.02 -0.61
CA ASN A 574 3.36 32.98 0.74
C ASN A 574 2.29 32.49 1.73
N PHE A 575 2.50 31.31 2.31
CA PHE A 575 1.52 30.70 3.20
C PHE A 575 1.39 31.43 4.55
N THR A 576 2.45 32.11 5.01
CA THR A 576 2.40 32.98 6.20
C THR A 576 1.39 34.11 6.01
N LYS A 577 1.42 34.75 4.84
CA LYS A 577 0.44 35.77 4.46
C LYS A 577 -0.99 35.23 4.46
N VAL A 578 -1.19 34.02 3.92
CA VAL A 578 -2.52 33.38 3.89
C VAL A 578 -3.07 33.16 5.30
N LEU A 579 -2.24 32.77 6.26
CA LEU A 579 -2.65 32.65 7.67
C LEU A 579 -3.07 34.00 8.26
N LEU A 580 -2.32 35.06 7.96
CA LEU A 580 -2.63 36.42 8.43
C LEU A 580 -3.94 36.95 7.81
N GLU A 581 -4.14 36.82 6.50
CA GLU A 581 -5.35 37.28 5.79
C GLU A 581 -6.63 36.54 6.22
N GLU A 582 -6.51 35.33 6.74
CA GLU A 582 -7.62 34.55 7.31
C GLU A 582 -7.81 34.79 8.81
N GLY A 583 -6.97 35.62 9.44
CA GLY A 583 -7.03 35.91 10.87
C GLY A 583 -6.62 34.72 11.75
N PHE A 584 -5.78 33.83 11.23
CA PHE A 584 -5.29 32.62 11.92
C PHE A 584 -3.84 32.75 12.41
N ALA A 585 -3.31 33.96 12.41
CA ALA A 585 -2.04 34.30 13.04
C ALA A 585 -2.00 35.79 13.37
N THR A 586 -1.07 36.18 14.24
CA THR A 586 -0.70 37.58 14.51
C THR A 586 0.72 37.84 14.03
N VAL A 587 1.05 39.08 13.65
CA VAL A 587 2.39 39.47 13.24
C VAL A 587 3.32 39.48 14.45
N HIS A 588 4.50 38.89 14.29
CA HIS A 588 5.59 39.02 15.27
C HIS A 588 6.64 39.97 14.69
N ALA A 589 6.53 41.27 15.00
CA ALA A 589 7.26 42.38 14.38
C ALA A 589 8.74 42.09 14.12
N TYR A 590 9.51 41.79 15.16
CA TYR A 590 10.96 41.49 15.03
C TYR A 590 11.27 40.34 14.05
N SER A 591 10.44 39.29 14.03
CA SER A 591 10.67 38.16 13.13
C SER A 591 10.19 38.47 11.71
N ALA A 592 9.21 39.37 11.56
CA ALA A 592 8.68 39.79 10.27
C ALA A 592 9.66 40.74 9.57
N GLU A 593 10.38 41.56 10.33
CA GLU A 593 11.50 42.36 9.82
C GLU A 593 12.65 41.47 9.34
N GLN A 594 13.04 40.47 10.14
CA GLN A 594 14.11 39.53 9.77
C GLN A 594 13.81 38.70 8.53
N SER A 595 12.53 38.37 8.29
CA SER A 595 12.12 37.63 7.10
C SER A 595 12.11 38.50 5.83
N GLY A 596 12.10 39.83 5.97
CA GLY A 596 11.96 40.77 4.87
C GLY A 596 10.53 40.91 4.36
N HIS A 597 9.53 40.41 5.10
CA HIS A 597 8.12 40.42 4.72
C HIS A 597 7.23 41.31 5.60
N ALA A 598 7.81 42.08 6.53
CA ALA A 598 7.09 42.93 7.48
C ALA A 598 5.92 43.73 6.86
N THR A 599 6.19 44.50 5.80
CA THR A 599 5.16 45.32 5.13
C THR A 599 4.00 44.48 4.59
N GLU A 600 4.28 43.30 4.03
CA GLU A 600 3.25 42.40 3.53
C GLU A 600 2.44 41.76 4.67
N TYR A 601 3.11 41.42 5.78
CA TYR A 601 2.49 40.76 6.92
C TYR A 601 1.58 41.70 7.70
N PHE A 602 2.02 42.93 8.01
CA PHE A 602 1.17 43.93 8.67
C PHE A 602 -0.04 44.30 7.80
N ALA A 603 0.14 44.46 6.48
CA ALA A 603 -0.99 44.71 5.58
C ALA A 603 -2.00 43.54 5.54
N ALA A 604 -1.52 42.30 5.59
CA ALA A 604 -2.38 41.11 5.62
C ALA A 604 -3.15 40.99 6.93
N GLU A 605 -2.51 41.27 8.07
CA GLU A 605 -3.15 41.29 9.38
C GLU A 605 -4.19 42.39 9.49
N GLN A 606 -3.86 43.61 9.04
CA GLN A 606 -4.79 44.74 9.05
C GLN A 606 -6.05 44.43 8.23
N LYS A 607 -5.88 43.80 7.06
CA LYS A 607 -7.01 43.36 6.25
C LYS A 607 -7.89 42.31 6.96
N ALA A 608 -7.30 41.45 7.78
CA ALA A 608 -8.06 40.48 8.58
C ALA A 608 -8.77 41.13 9.77
N LYS A 609 -8.17 42.14 10.41
CA LYS A 609 -8.78 43.01 11.42
C LYS A 609 -10.02 43.70 10.88
N GLU A 610 -9.87 44.43 9.78
CA GLU A 610 -10.96 45.15 9.10
C GLU A 610 -12.11 44.21 8.66
N ALA A 611 -11.76 42.99 8.24
CA ALA A 611 -12.73 41.97 7.86
C ALA A 611 -13.28 41.14 9.04
N ARG A 612 -12.84 41.40 10.27
CA ARG A 612 -13.21 40.67 11.50
C ARG A 612 -13.09 39.15 11.36
N LYS A 613 -11.99 38.69 10.78
CA LYS A 613 -11.75 37.27 10.54
C LYS A 613 -10.99 36.61 11.69
N GLY A 614 -11.34 35.37 12.01
CA GLY A 614 -10.59 34.53 12.94
C GLY A 614 -10.37 35.19 14.29
N LEU A 615 -9.10 35.31 14.70
CA LEU A 615 -8.67 35.98 15.93
C LEU A 615 -9.27 37.38 16.10
N TRP A 616 -9.61 38.05 15.00
CA TRP A 616 -10.13 39.42 14.97
C TRP A 616 -11.66 39.53 14.92
N HIS A 617 -12.39 38.44 15.11
CA HIS A 617 -13.87 38.46 15.08
C HIS A 617 -14.49 39.52 16.01
N ASP A 618 -13.87 39.73 17.17
CA ASP A 618 -14.27 40.71 18.19
C ASP A 618 -13.34 41.95 18.22
N TRP A 619 -12.57 42.20 17.15
CA TRP A 619 -11.65 43.34 17.10
C TRP A 619 -12.41 44.68 17.19
N ASP A 620 -11.88 45.56 18.03
CA ASP A 620 -12.41 46.90 18.30
C ASP A 620 -11.32 47.94 17.96
N PRO A 621 -11.49 48.74 16.89
CA PRO A 621 -10.49 49.72 16.47
C PRO A 621 -10.09 50.73 17.54
N SER A 622 -10.95 51.02 18.54
CA SER A 622 -10.62 51.98 19.60
C SER A 622 -9.53 51.49 20.55
N LYS A 623 -9.34 50.17 20.68
CA LYS A 623 -8.28 49.58 21.51
C LYS A 623 -6.90 49.75 20.88
N ASP A 624 -6.83 49.68 19.55
CA ASP A 624 -5.59 49.90 18.81
C ASP A 624 -5.17 51.38 18.86
N VAL A 625 -6.12 52.32 18.98
CA VAL A 625 -5.82 53.76 19.14
C VAL A 625 -5.32 54.08 20.56
N GLU A 626 -5.84 53.39 21.59
CA GLU A 626 -5.30 53.50 22.96
C GLU A 626 -3.87 52.92 23.05
N GLU A 627 -3.59 51.81 22.35
CA GLU A 627 -2.24 51.23 22.23
C GLU A 627 -1.29 52.12 21.38
N GLU A 628 -1.77 52.74 20.29
CA GLU A 628 -0.98 53.69 19.47
C GLU A 628 -0.72 55.04 20.18
N GLU A 629 -1.65 55.54 21.01
CA GLU A 629 -1.46 56.73 21.83
C GLU A 629 -0.47 56.48 23.00
N GLU A 630 -0.38 55.24 23.51
CA GLU A 630 0.69 54.82 24.42
C GLU A 630 2.04 54.62 23.67
N GLU A 631 2.04 54.15 22.42
CA GLU A 631 3.26 53.93 21.61
C GLU A 631 3.87 55.21 20.98
N THR A 632 3.12 56.31 20.81
CA THR A 632 3.67 57.57 20.24
C THR A 632 4.59 58.36 21.18
N THR A 633 4.75 57.93 22.43
CA THR A 633 5.77 58.46 23.36
C THR A 633 7.09 57.70 23.35
N ASP A 634 7.18 56.54 22.71
CA ASP A 634 8.37 55.69 22.70
C ASP A 634 8.94 55.47 21.29
N THR A 635 9.74 56.45 20.85
CA THR A 635 10.57 56.31 19.63
C THR A 635 12.04 56.50 19.93
N THR A 636 12.63 55.57 20.68
CA THR A 636 14.01 55.10 20.46
C THR A 636 14.17 53.74 21.13
N GLY A 637 14.49 52.71 20.35
CA GLY A 637 14.70 51.36 20.84
C GLY A 637 15.73 51.28 21.97
N ALA A 638 15.23 51.01 23.18
CA ALA A 638 15.98 50.52 24.32
C ALA A 638 15.03 49.67 25.17
N ASP A 639 15.52 48.54 25.66
CA ASP A 639 14.84 47.61 26.58
C ASP A 639 13.93 48.33 27.60
N GLU A 640 12.60 48.25 27.43
CA GLU A 640 11.67 48.67 28.48
C GLU A 640 11.53 47.57 29.53
N ALA A 641 11.94 47.93 30.74
CA ALA A 641 11.97 47.11 31.94
C ALA A 641 10.54 46.70 32.35
N SER A 642 10.20 45.43 32.12
CA SER A 642 9.02 44.81 32.72
C SER A 642 9.10 44.94 34.25
N GLN A 643 8.15 45.63 34.89
CA GLN A 643 8.06 45.69 36.36
C GLN A 643 8.23 44.28 36.97
N ARG A 644 9.05 44.17 38.02
CA ARG A 644 9.34 42.89 38.70
C ARG A 644 8.04 42.14 39.02
N ARG A 645 7.94 40.89 38.54
CA ARG A 645 6.76 40.06 38.73
C ARG A 645 6.50 39.80 40.22
N LYS A 646 5.27 40.06 40.66
CA LYS A 646 4.77 39.72 42.00
C LYS A 646 3.99 38.40 41.92
N ASP A 647 4.71 37.28 41.88
CA ASP A 647 4.14 35.92 41.80
C ASP A 647 4.65 35.11 42.98
N TYR A 648 3.99 35.31 44.12
CA TYR A 648 4.32 34.65 45.37
C TYR A 648 3.65 33.28 45.43
N ARG A 649 4.44 32.27 45.75
CA ARG A 649 4.00 30.88 45.88
C ARG A 649 4.57 30.27 47.14
N ASP A 650 3.72 29.62 47.92
CA ASP A 650 4.16 28.78 49.02
C ASP A 650 4.86 27.54 48.43
N VAL A 651 6.09 27.28 48.86
CA VAL A 651 6.94 26.23 48.29
C VAL A 651 7.74 25.52 49.39
N MET A 652 8.14 24.29 49.09
CA MET A 652 9.14 23.54 49.84
C MET A 652 10.27 23.19 48.88
N VAL A 653 11.52 23.45 49.28
CA VAL A 653 12.69 23.03 48.52
C VAL A 653 13.00 21.59 48.90
N THR A 654 13.00 20.70 47.90
CA THR A 654 13.17 19.25 48.11
C THR A 654 14.55 18.74 47.74
N TYR A 655 15.32 19.52 46.97
CA TYR A 655 16.69 19.17 46.63
C TYR A 655 17.48 20.41 46.18
N VAL A 656 18.72 20.52 46.64
CA VAL A 656 19.74 21.43 46.14
C VAL A 656 20.77 20.59 45.41
N ASP A 657 21.03 20.89 44.13
CA ASP A 657 22.05 20.18 43.35
C ASP A 657 23.43 20.73 43.70
N PRO A 658 24.31 19.97 44.39
CA PRO A 658 25.61 20.48 44.83
C PRO A 658 26.56 20.77 43.66
N THR A 659 26.26 20.26 42.46
CA THR A 659 27.14 20.45 41.28
C THR A 659 26.92 21.78 40.56
N ASN A 660 25.78 22.44 40.79
CA ASN A 660 25.40 23.65 40.06
C ASN A 660 24.47 24.61 40.85
N GLY A 661 24.11 24.26 42.07
CA GLY A 661 23.22 25.01 42.97
C GLY A 661 21.79 25.21 42.47
N ARG A 662 21.34 24.45 41.46
CA ARG A 662 19.93 24.48 41.06
C ARG A 662 19.07 23.82 42.12
N LEU A 663 17.86 24.34 42.26
CA LEU A 663 16.88 23.92 43.23
C LEU A 663 15.81 23.04 42.57
N LYS A 664 15.25 22.15 43.37
CA LYS A 664 14.00 21.44 43.08
C LYS A 664 12.99 21.85 44.13
N ILE A 665 11.84 22.34 43.68
CA ILE A 665 10.80 22.86 44.57
C ILE A 665 9.47 22.17 44.32
N GLN A 666 8.71 21.96 45.38
CA GLN A 666 7.30 21.57 45.33
C GLN A 666 6.45 22.78 45.71
N GLN A 667 5.37 23.05 44.97
CA GLN A 667 4.43 24.11 45.33
C GLN A 667 3.43 23.59 46.38
N ILE A 668 3.40 24.22 47.54
CA ILE A 668 2.50 23.89 48.65
C ILE A 668 1.06 24.21 48.24
N GLY A 669 0.14 23.28 48.54
CA GLY A 669 -1.28 23.41 48.25
C GLY A 669 -1.87 22.10 47.75
N THR A 670 -2.80 22.16 46.80
CA THR A 670 -3.49 20.96 46.28
C THR A 670 -2.54 19.92 45.68
N GLY A 671 -1.40 20.35 45.13
CA GLY A 671 -0.37 19.47 44.55
C GLY A 671 0.34 18.62 45.60
N THR A 672 0.76 19.22 46.71
CA THR A 672 1.40 18.49 47.83
C THR A 672 0.41 17.60 48.57
N SER A 673 -0.86 18.00 48.74
CA SER A 673 -1.89 17.11 49.29
C SER A 673 -2.10 15.86 48.42
N ALA A 674 -2.20 16.03 47.10
CA ALA A 674 -2.34 14.92 46.16
C ALA A 674 -1.08 14.04 46.11
N LEU A 675 0.11 14.63 46.27
CA LEU A 675 1.35 13.87 46.38
C LEU A 675 1.37 13.01 47.66
N THR A 676 0.97 13.57 48.80
CA THR A 676 0.89 12.83 50.07
C THR A 676 -0.08 11.65 49.97
N GLU A 677 -1.27 11.86 49.40
CA GLU A 677 -2.21 10.78 49.14
C GLU A 677 -1.64 9.71 48.20
N LEU A 678 -0.99 10.14 47.11
CA LEU A 678 -0.34 9.24 46.18
C LEU A 678 0.77 8.44 46.86
N MET A 679 1.64 9.08 47.65
CA MET A 679 2.76 8.41 48.32
C MET A 679 2.28 7.40 49.37
N ASN A 680 1.20 7.70 50.10
CA ASN A 680 0.57 6.74 51.01
C ASN A 680 0.03 5.51 50.29
N ALA A 681 -0.67 5.73 49.17
CA ALA A 681 -1.18 4.64 48.32
C ALA A 681 -0.03 3.86 47.64
N PHE A 682 1.02 4.55 47.22
CA PHE A 682 2.20 3.99 46.56
C PHE A 682 2.96 3.07 47.52
N ARG A 683 3.20 3.55 48.75
CA ARG A 683 3.80 2.77 49.84
C ARG A 683 2.98 1.52 50.15
N SER A 684 1.68 1.67 50.35
CA SER A 684 0.77 0.55 50.62
C SER A 684 0.75 -0.48 49.49
N PHE A 685 0.81 -0.02 48.23
CA PHE A 685 0.88 -0.90 47.07
C PHE A 685 2.19 -1.70 47.04
N HIS A 686 3.33 -1.05 47.28
CA HIS A 686 4.64 -1.70 47.21
C HIS A 686 5.01 -2.56 48.43
N LEU A 687 4.31 -2.38 49.56
CA LEU A 687 4.38 -3.26 50.74
C LEU A 687 3.75 -4.64 50.52
N ASN A 688 2.78 -4.75 49.60
CA ASN A 688 2.16 -6.02 49.28
C ASN A 688 3.09 -6.89 48.42
N LYS A 689 3.49 -8.05 48.94
CA LYS A 689 4.36 -9.02 48.23
C LYS A 689 3.82 -9.46 46.87
N ALA A 690 2.50 -9.45 46.67
CA ALA A 690 1.89 -9.78 45.38
C ALA A 690 2.29 -8.79 44.26
N ASN A 691 2.77 -7.59 44.62
CA ASN A 691 3.19 -6.54 43.70
C ASN A 691 4.71 -6.46 43.53
N ASP A 692 5.45 -7.51 43.92
CA ASP A 692 6.90 -7.60 43.76
C ASP A 692 7.29 -8.07 42.36
N THR A 693 6.87 -7.30 41.35
CA THR A 693 7.15 -7.60 39.94
C THR A 693 8.44 -6.91 39.48
N PRO A 694 9.48 -7.65 39.07
CA PRO A 694 10.71 -7.06 38.55
C PRO A 694 10.47 -6.39 37.19
N LEU A 695 11.44 -5.59 36.73
CA LEU A 695 11.40 -5.05 35.37
C LEU A 695 11.36 -6.17 34.32
N PRO A 696 10.55 -6.06 33.25
CA PRO A 696 10.45 -7.07 32.18
C PRO A 696 11.70 -7.18 31.31
N GLY A 697 12.66 -6.28 31.48
CA GLY A 697 13.93 -6.25 30.76
C GLY A 697 14.75 -5.01 31.13
N PRO A 698 15.90 -4.78 30.45
CA PRO A 698 16.74 -3.62 30.70
C PRO A 698 15.97 -2.31 30.49
N PRO A 699 15.95 -1.39 31.47
CA PRO A 699 15.25 -0.10 31.33
C PRO A 699 15.93 0.79 30.29
N LYS A 700 15.18 1.72 29.69
CA LYS A 700 15.69 2.70 28.73
C LYS A 700 15.66 4.10 29.32
N ALA A 701 16.57 4.95 28.86
CA ALA A 701 16.51 6.38 29.18
C ALA A 701 15.14 6.94 28.75
N GLY A 702 14.46 7.60 29.68
CA GLY A 702 13.11 8.11 29.50
C GLY A 702 12.00 7.28 30.16
N ASP A 703 12.25 6.01 30.50
CA ASP A 703 11.24 5.13 31.10
C ASP A 703 10.86 5.62 32.51
N PHE A 704 9.57 5.58 32.84
CA PHE A 704 9.08 5.79 34.20
C PHE A 704 9.02 4.48 34.96
N VAL A 705 9.59 4.46 36.16
CA VAL A 705 9.74 3.29 37.02
C VAL A 705 9.36 3.63 38.46
N ALA A 706 9.02 2.63 39.24
CA ALA A 706 9.07 2.73 40.70
C ALA A 706 10.50 2.41 41.13
N ALA A 707 11.12 3.28 41.92
CA ALA A 707 12.48 3.13 42.41
C ALA A 707 12.49 3.12 43.93
N LYS A 708 13.25 2.20 44.52
CA LYS A 708 13.38 2.08 45.97
C LYS A 708 14.56 2.92 46.45
N PHE A 709 14.30 4.04 47.10
CA PHE A 709 15.30 5.01 47.53
C PHE A 709 16.22 4.41 48.60
N THR A 710 17.53 4.61 48.48
CA THR A 710 18.51 3.92 49.34
C THR A 710 18.52 4.40 50.78
N GLU A 711 18.20 5.67 51.02
CA GLU A 711 18.28 6.32 52.32
C GLU A 711 17.19 5.80 53.30
N ASP A 712 15.94 5.70 52.84
CA ASP A 712 14.79 5.32 53.67
C ASP A 712 14.20 3.94 53.33
N ASN A 713 14.65 3.32 52.24
CA ASN A 713 14.12 2.08 51.69
C ASN A 713 12.62 2.12 51.35
N GLU A 714 12.08 3.29 51.03
CA GLU A 714 10.73 3.47 50.52
C GLU A 714 10.70 3.56 48.98
N TRP A 715 9.52 3.36 48.40
CA TRP A 715 9.33 3.38 46.95
C TRP A 715 8.84 4.75 46.48
N TYR A 716 9.41 5.22 45.38
CA TYR A 716 9.09 6.51 44.78
C TYR A 716 8.90 6.39 43.28
N ARG A 717 8.20 7.37 42.69
CA ARG A 717 8.12 7.49 41.23
C ARG A 717 9.44 8.08 40.71
N ALA A 718 10.02 7.44 39.71
CA ALA A 718 11.26 7.88 39.13
C ALA A 718 11.28 7.76 37.60
N LYS A 719 12.22 8.45 36.97
CA LYS A 719 12.48 8.40 35.54
C LYS A 719 13.93 7.99 35.31
N VAL A 720 14.15 7.02 34.44
CA VAL A 720 15.50 6.54 34.09
C VAL A 720 16.20 7.61 33.26
N ARG A 721 17.35 8.11 33.74
CA ARG A 721 18.22 9.05 33.01
C ARG A 721 19.21 8.31 32.12
N ARG A 722 19.90 7.31 32.70
CA ARG A 722 20.93 6.51 32.02
C ARG A 722 20.84 5.07 32.51
N ASN A 723 21.16 4.11 31.63
CA ASN A 723 21.24 2.69 31.98
C ASN A 723 22.65 2.17 31.69
N ASP A 724 23.31 1.63 32.72
CA ASP A 724 24.54 0.85 32.63
C ASP A 724 24.17 -0.64 32.61
N ARG A 725 24.12 -1.20 31.40
CA ARG A 725 23.69 -2.59 31.18
C ARG A 725 24.70 -3.62 31.65
N GLU A 726 25.98 -3.27 31.65
CA GLU A 726 27.06 -4.16 32.09
C GLU A 726 27.00 -4.36 33.60
N LYS A 727 26.77 -3.27 34.34
CA LYS A 727 26.63 -3.29 35.81
C LYS A 727 25.21 -3.58 36.29
N GLN A 728 24.25 -3.72 35.39
CA GLN A 728 22.81 -3.85 35.70
C GLN A 728 22.32 -2.75 36.66
N GLN A 729 22.76 -1.52 36.41
CA GLN A 729 22.44 -0.35 37.20
C GLN A 729 21.81 0.72 36.31
N ALA A 730 20.91 1.52 36.88
CA ALA A 730 20.35 2.68 36.21
C ALA A 730 20.44 3.91 37.11
N GLU A 731 20.80 5.04 36.52
CA GLU A 731 20.66 6.34 37.14
C GLU A 731 19.19 6.77 37.01
N VAL A 732 18.54 7.02 38.14
CA VAL A 732 17.14 7.41 38.21
C VAL A 732 17.00 8.81 38.80
N LEU A 733 16.04 9.56 38.28
CA LEU A 733 15.61 10.86 38.82
C LEU A 733 14.27 10.65 39.52
N TYR A 734 14.19 10.95 40.81
CA TYR A 734 12.94 10.97 41.56
C TYR A 734 12.10 12.14 41.10
N ILE A 735 11.03 11.89 40.35
CA ILE A 735 10.33 12.96 39.62
C ILE A 735 9.52 13.89 40.53
N ASP A 736 9.26 13.45 41.75
CA ASP A 736 8.48 14.22 42.73
C ASP A 736 9.37 15.02 43.69
N PHE A 737 10.65 14.66 43.86
CA PHE A 737 11.59 15.31 44.80
C PHE A 737 12.83 15.91 44.11
N GLY A 738 13.18 15.41 42.94
CA GLY A 738 14.15 16.00 42.02
C GLY A 738 15.61 15.57 42.23
N ASN A 739 15.92 14.86 43.32
CA ASN A 739 17.20 14.18 43.55
C ASN A 739 17.37 12.96 42.62
N SER A 740 18.61 12.52 42.42
CA SER A 740 18.94 11.37 41.59
C SER A 740 19.92 10.43 42.28
N GLU A 741 19.86 9.14 41.97
CA GLU A 741 20.85 8.16 42.44
C GLU A 741 21.05 7.02 41.42
N VAL A 742 22.12 6.26 41.58
CA VAL A 742 22.39 5.07 40.77
C VAL A 742 21.92 3.83 41.53
N LEU A 743 20.92 3.13 40.99
CA LEU A 743 20.33 1.94 41.59
C LEU A 743 20.61 0.67 40.78
N PRO A 744 20.82 -0.49 41.43
CA PRO A 744 20.73 -1.78 40.73
C PRO A 744 19.28 -2.02 40.26
N TRP A 745 19.10 -2.73 39.15
CA TRP A 745 17.75 -3.01 38.61
C TRP A 745 16.85 -3.78 39.59
N SER A 746 17.44 -4.48 40.57
CA SER A 746 16.71 -5.14 41.66
C SER A 746 15.94 -4.18 42.57
N ARG A 747 16.28 -2.89 42.57
CA ARG A 747 15.58 -1.83 43.30
C ARG A 747 14.59 -1.06 42.41
N LEU A 748 14.30 -1.56 41.21
CA LEU A 748 13.38 -0.96 40.24
C LEU A 748 12.20 -1.90 39.95
N ARG A 749 11.01 -1.33 39.80
CA ARG A 749 9.80 -2.03 39.34
C ARG A 749 9.10 -1.23 38.23
N PRO A 750 8.28 -1.88 37.39
CA PRO A 750 7.46 -1.16 36.41
C PRO A 750 6.47 -0.20 37.08
N LEU A 751 6.29 0.99 36.52
CA LEU A 751 5.26 1.94 36.94
C LEU A 751 4.01 1.80 36.05
N SER A 752 3.37 0.63 36.06
CA SER A 752 2.28 0.27 35.12
C SER A 752 0.88 0.63 35.59
N GLN A 753 0.71 0.91 36.89
CA GLN A 753 -0.58 1.11 37.53
C GLN A 753 -1.12 2.52 37.20
N PRO A 754 -2.29 2.64 36.56
CA PRO A 754 -2.81 3.94 36.11
C PRO A 754 -2.92 4.99 37.23
N GLN A 755 -3.24 4.57 38.46
CA GLN A 755 -3.36 5.46 39.61
C GLN A 755 -2.03 6.11 40.04
N PHE A 756 -0.88 5.54 39.67
CA PHE A 756 0.44 6.09 39.97
C PHE A 756 1.11 6.75 38.76
N SER A 757 0.42 6.75 37.61
CA SER A 757 0.94 7.30 36.37
C SER A 757 1.22 8.81 36.47
N VAL A 758 2.20 9.28 35.71
CA VAL A 758 2.50 10.71 35.57
C VAL A 758 1.38 11.51 34.88
N GLN A 759 0.42 10.82 34.28
CA GLN A 759 -0.81 11.41 33.73
C GLN A 759 -1.83 11.71 34.83
N LYS A 760 -1.90 10.87 35.88
CA LYS A 760 -2.82 11.04 37.01
C LYS A 760 -2.37 12.16 37.95
N LEU A 761 -1.07 12.19 38.28
CA LEU A 761 -0.43 13.28 39.00
C LEU A 761 0.87 13.62 38.28
N ARG A 762 1.02 14.85 37.78
CA ARG A 762 2.27 15.30 37.14
C ARG A 762 3.45 15.19 38.12
N ALA A 763 4.67 15.17 37.59
CA ALA A 763 5.88 15.27 38.41
C ALA A 763 5.79 16.51 39.32
N GLN A 764 6.03 16.33 40.62
CA GLN A 764 5.85 17.41 41.61
C GLN A 764 7.11 18.24 41.86
N ALA A 765 8.31 17.73 41.50
CA ALA A 765 9.54 18.52 41.57
C ALA A 765 9.65 19.44 40.35
N VAL A 766 9.58 20.74 40.59
CA VAL A 766 9.78 21.80 39.60
C VAL A 766 11.21 22.31 39.69
N GLU A 767 11.84 22.54 38.55
CA GLU A 767 13.20 23.08 38.50
C GLU A 767 13.20 24.58 38.76
N ALA A 768 14.08 25.02 39.68
CA ALA A 768 14.24 26.41 40.04
C ALA A 768 15.72 26.80 40.17
N ALA A 769 15.98 28.10 40.08
CA ALA A 769 17.26 28.73 40.33
C ALA A 769 17.04 30.01 41.13
N LEU A 770 17.98 30.37 41.99
CA LEU A 770 17.90 31.61 42.73
C LEU A 770 18.05 32.81 41.78
N SER A 771 17.17 33.80 41.90
CA SER A 771 17.19 35.04 41.13
C SER A 771 18.32 35.97 41.59
N MET A 772 18.89 36.70 40.64
CA MET A 772 19.82 37.82 40.89
C MET A 772 21.06 37.44 41.70
N VAL A 773 21.42 36.16 41.75
CA VAL A 773 22.64 35.64 42.37
C VAL A 773 23.42 34.80 41.36
N GLN A 774 24.73 34.88 41.43
CA GLN A 774 25.69 34.08 40.68
C GLN A 774 26.52 33.28 41.68
N LEU A 775 26.42 31.97 41.60
CA LEU A 775 27.19 31.05 42.44
C LEU A 775 28.65 30.93 41.99
N PRO A 776 29.58 30.57 42.89
CA PRO A 776 30.98 30.31 42.57
C PRO A 776 31.15 29.24 41.49
N GLY A 777 32.16 29.42 40.62
CA GLY A 777 32.55 28.39 39.66
C GLY A 777 33.53 27.34 40.21
N SER A 778 34.21 27.65 41.31
CA SER A 778 35.13 26.75 42.02
C SER A 778 34.37 25.71 42.82
N GLY A 779 34.80 24.45 42.76
CA GLY A 779 34.11 23.34 43.43
C GLY A 779 33.94 23.52 44.94
N ASP A 780 34.97 24.00 45.64
CA ASP A 780 34.95 24.11 47.10
C ASP A 780 33.95 25.19 47.56
N TYR A 781 34.03 26.42 47.06
CA TYR A 781 33.05 27.47 47.41
C TYR A 781 31.63 27.20 46.90
N LEU A 782 31.47 26.46 45.79
CA LEU A 782 30.15 26.03 45.34
C LEU A 782 29.54 25.02 46.31
N GLN A 783 30.36 24.14 46.89
CA GLN A 783 29.93 23.20 47.91
C GLN A 783 29.51 23.94 49.19
N ASP A 784 30.29 24.93 49.65
CA ASP A 784 29.91 25.74 50.82
C ASP A 784 28.57 26.47 50.61
N ALA A 785 28.34 26.98 49.40
CA ALA A 785 27.06 27.61 49.04
C ALA A 785 25.91 26.60 49.00
N ALA A 786 26.15 25.37 48.52
CA ALA A 786 25.15 24.30 48.52
C ALA A 786 24.83 23.83 49.95
N ASP A 787 25.84 23.68 50.81
CA ASP A 787 25.69 23.26 52.21
C ASP A 787 24.90 24.31 53.01
N PHE A 788 25.20 25.60 52.81
CA PHE A 788 24.42 26.68 53.40
C PHE A 788 22.96 26.65 52.93
N LEU A 789 22.72 26.48 51.62
CA LEU A 789 21.37 26.38 51.08
C LEU A 789 20.65 25.14 51.62
N GLU A 790 21.32 24.01 51.78
CA GLU A 790 20.72 22.83 52.39
C GLU A 790 20.31 23.12 53.84
N GLU A 791 21.19 23.71 54.66
CA GLU A 791 20.88 24.09 56.04
C GLU A 791 19.72 25.11 56.13
N GLN A 792 19.74 26.13 55.26
CA GLN A 792 18.74 27.18 55.27
C GLN A 792 17.40 26.76 54.65
N LEU A 793 17.33 25.69 53.87
CA LEU A 793 16.11 25.32 53.14
C LEU A 793 15.50 24.00 53.64
N TYR A 794 16.26 23.17 54.34
CA TYR A 794 15.83 21.83 54.75
C TYR A 794 14.56 21.86 55.61
N ASN A 795 13.54 21.13 55.17
CA ASN A 795 12.27 20.93 55.88
C ASN A 795 11.55 22.24 56.30
N ARG A 796 11.75 23.33 55.56
CA ARG A 796 11.07 24.62 55.75
C ARG A 796 10.00 24.83 54.69
N GLU A 797 8.87 25.41 55.12
CA GLU A 797 7.87 25.99 54.23
C GLU A 797 8.25 27.46 53.96
N LEU A 798 8.50 27.77 52.69
CA LEU A 798 9.01 29.07 52.25
C LEU A 798 8.04 29.73 51.28
N VAL A 799 8.22 31.02 51.04
CA VAL A 799 7.50 31.76 50.01
C VAL A 799 8.48 32.12 48.89
N ALA A 800 8.27 31.58 47.69
CA ALA A 800 9.02 31.95 46.50
C ALA A 800 8.31 33.09 45.77
N ASN A 801 8.99 34.21 45.54
CA ASN A 801 8.60 35.12 44.47
C ASN A 801 9.20 34.63 43.15
N VAL A 802 8.36 34.27 42.17
CA VAL A 802 8.79 33.86 40.83
C VAL A 802 9.06 35.12 40.01
N ASP A 803 10.33 35.54 39.98
CA ASP A 803 10.76 36.75 39.27
C ASP A 803 10.73 36.56 37.76
N TYR A 804 11.05 35.34 37.29
CA TYR A 804 11.06 35.00 35.87
C TYR A 804 10.86 33.50 35.63
N VAL A 805 10.24 33.15 34.50
CA VAL A 805 10.14 31.76 34.04
C VAL A 805 10.90 31.66 32.73
N SER A 806 11.97 30.89 32.73
CA SER A 806 12.76 30.67 31.51
C SER A 806 11.96 29.91 30.44
N PRO A 807 12.29 30.06 29.14
CA PRO A 807 11.59 29.35 28.07
C PRO A 807 11.59 27.82 28.20
N GLU A 808 12.62 27.26 28.86
CA GLU A 808 12.75 25.84 29.20
C GLU A 808 11.94 25.41 30.43
N GLY A 809 11.31 26.35 31.13
CA GLY A 809 10.41 26.11 32.26
C GLY A 809 11.06 26.18 33.65
N THR A 810 12.35 26.49 33.76
CA THR A 810 13.01 26.75 35.05
C THR A 810 12.50 28.05 35.66
N LEU A 811 12.11 28.00 36.93
CA LEU A 811 11.67 29.15 37.71
C LEU A 811 12.88 29.89 38.30
N HIS A 812 13.00 31.18 38.05
CA HIS A 812 13.94 32.04 38.75
C HIS A 812 13.23 32.66 39.95
N VAL A 813 13.69 32.34 41.16
CA VAL A 813 12.98 32.63 42.40
C VAL A 813 13.81 33.42 43.40
N THR A 814 13.14 34.33 44.11
CA THR A 814 13.63 34.91 45.37
C THR A 814 12.90 34.22 46.51
N LEU A 815 13.65 33.52 47.38
CA LEU A 815 13.09 32.74 48.48
C LEU A 815 13.02 33.57 49.76
N MET A 816 11.85 33.56 50.39
CA MET A 816 11.57 34.26 51.63
C MET A 816 11.14 33.26 52.70
N ASP A 817 11.63 33.44 53.92
CA ASP A 817 11.07 32.76 55.08
C ASP A 817 9.89 33.59 55.61
N PRO A 818 8.67 33.05 55.67
CA PRO A 818 7.48 33.80 56.11
C PRO A 818 7.54 34.29 57.57
N THR A 819 8.45 33.75 58.38
CA THR A 819 8.67 34.13 59.79
C THR A 819 9.78 35.16 59.99
N GLU A 820 10.74 35.27 59.06
CA GLU A 820 11.92 36.15 59.19
C GLU A 820 11.95 37.28 58.14
N SER A 821 11.53 37.00 56.90
CA SER A 821 11.59 37.92 55.77
C SER A 821 10.50 39.00 55.87
N LYS A 822 10.91 40.28 55.89
CA LYS A 822 9.98 41.44 55.92
C LYS A 822 9.61 41.95 54.52
N ASN A 823 10.49 41.73 53.55
CA ASN A 823 10.36 42.12 52.14
C ASN A 823 11.34 41.28 51.31
N LEU A 824 11.40 41.52 49.99
CA LEU A 824 12.27 40.77 49.06
C LEU A 824 13.76 40.98 49.31
N ASP A 825 14.14 42.04 50.02
CA ASP A 825 15.53 42.37 50.34
C ASP A 825 16.03 41.55 51.55
N HIS A 826 15.13 41.11 52.44
CA HIS A 826 15.43 40.14 53.50
C HIS A 826 15.13 38.71 53.04
N SER A 827 15.73 38.30 51.93
CA SER A 827 15.56 36.96 51.34
C SER A 827 16.77 36.07 51.59
N ILE A 828 16.57 34.75 51.48
CA ILE A 828 17.66 33.77 51.55
C ILE A 828 18.70 34.04 50.43
N ASN A 829 18.26 34.58 49.29
CA ASN A 829 19.15 35.06 48.23
C ASN A 829 20.10 36.16 48.72
N ALA A 830 19.61 37.10 49.54
CA ALA A 830 20.41 38.18 50.10
C ALA A 830 21.36 37.66 51.19
N ASP A 831 20.92 36.72 52.02
CA ASP A 831 21.77 36.07 53.01
C ASP A 831 22.94 35.33 52.36
N LEU A 832 22.69 34.62 51.25
CA LEU A 832 23.73 33.93 50.50
C LEU A 832 24.81 34.90 49.96
N VAL A 833 24.40 36.10 49.53
CA VAL A 833 25.35 37.15 49.09
C VAL A 833 26.08 37.76 50.28
N ARG A 834 25.38 38.03 51.39
CA ARG A 834 25.92 38.61 52.64
C ARG A 834 26.95 37.72 53.31
N GLU A 835 26.81 36.39 53.24
CA GLU A 835 27.79 35.41 53.75
C GLU A 835 28.97 35.18 52.78
N GLY A 836 28.98 35.85 51.62
CA GLY A 836 30.04 35.68 50.62
C GLY A 836 29.98 34.32 49.89
N LEU A 837 28.81 33.68 49.85
CA LEU A 837 28.59 32.38 49.20
C LEU A 837 27.99 32.53 47.78
N ALA A 838 27.54 33.73 47.42
CA ALA A 838 27.19 34.13 46.06
C ALA A 838 27.58 35.60 45.80
N MET A 839 27.57 36.00 44.54
CA MET A 839 27.76 37.41 44.12
C MET A 839 26.61 37.86 43.23
N VAL A 840 26.45 39.18 43.03
CA VAL A 840 25.46 39.68 42.06
C VAL A 840 25.97 39.40 40.62
N PRO A 841 25.12 38.88 39.71
CA PRO A 841 25.52 38.58 38.35
C PRO A 841 26.11 39.81 37.65
N ARG A 842 27.32 39.67 37.11
CA ARG A 842 28.01 40.78 36.40
C ARG A 842 27.36 41.12 35.06
N LYS A 843 26.72 40.13 34.42
CA LYS A 843 25.95 40.30 33.18
C LYS A 843 24.47 40.03 33.46
N LEU A 844 23.75 41.11 33.76
CA LEU A 844 22.31 41.06 33.99
C LEU A 844 21.55 40.75 32.71
N LYS A 845 20.66 39.76 32.79
CA LYS A 845 19.61 39.50 31.79
C LYS A 845 18.62 40.65 31.79
N ALA A 846 17.89 40.81 30.68
CA ALA A 846 16.93 41.90 30.52
C ALA A 846 15.90 41.98 31.68
N TRP A 847 15.40 40.83 32.14
CA TRP A 847 14.44 40.76 33.26
C TRP A 847 15.07 41.04 34.64
N GLU A 848 16.39 40.85 34.81
CA GLU A 848 17.05 41.15 36.10
C GLU A 848 17.22 42.66 36.27
N ARG A 849 17.44 43.39 35.16
CA ARG A 849 17.61 44.86 35.17
C ARG A 849 16.39 45.60 35.68
N SER A 850 15.20 45.00 35.60
CA SER A 850 13.97 45.62 36.10
C SER A 850 13.78 45.52 37.62
N ALA A 851 14.65 44.79 38.32
CA ALA A 851 14.67 44.69 39.78
C ALA A 851 15.72 45.63 40.41
N ALA A 852 15.75 46.89 39.98
CA ALA A 852 16.81 47.85 40.31
C ALA A 852 17.02 48.05 41.83
N GLU A 853 15.94 48.15 42.62
CA GLU A 853 16.02 48.32 44.07
C GLU A 853 16.68 47.10 44.76
N THR A 854 16.21 45.89 44.46
CA THR A 854 16.78 44.66 45.02
C THR A 854 18.21 44.41 44.55
N LEU A 855 18.54 44.71 43.28
CA LEU A 855 19.93 44.65 42.81
C LEU A 855 20.83 45.64 43.56
N SER A 856 20.34 46.84 43.87
CA SER A 856 21.08 47.82 44.67
C SER A 856 21.33 47.29 46.09
N HIS A 857 20.32 46.66 46.71
CA HIS A 857 20.47 46.05 48.02
C HIS A 857 21.48 44.89 48.00
N LEU A 858 21.35 43.93 47.08
CA LEU A 858 22.27 42.80 46.97
C LEU A 858 23.72 43.25 46.72
N ARG A 859 23.94 44.31 45.94
CA ARG A 859 25.28 44.88 45.77
C ARG A 859 25.85 45.46 47.06
N SER A 860 25.02 46.07 47.92
CA SER A 860 25.49 46.52 49.23
C SER A 860 25.88 45.35 50.15
N GLN A 861 25.15 44.24 50.09
CA GLN A 861 25.51 43.00 50.80
C GLN A 861 26.80 42.37 50.25
N GLU A 862 26.99 42.38 48.93
CA GLU A 862 28.22 41.90 48.28
C GLU A 862 29.44 42.72 48.73
N GLU A 863 29.32 44.05 48.79
CA GLU A 863 30.41 44.92 49.26
C GLU A 863 30.72 44.74 50.74
N GLU A 864 29.73 44.50 51.60
CA GLU A 864 29.96 44.11 53.00
C GLU A 864 30.74 42.80 53.09
N ALA A 865 30.30 41.76 52.36
CA ALA A 865 30.96 40.46 52.34
C ALA A 865 32.42 40.56 51.87
N LYS A 866 32.72 41.42 50.89
CA LYS A 866 34.08 41.72 50.43
C LYS A 866 34.92 42.42 51.50
N GLN A 867 34.39 43.45 52.16
CA GLN A 867 35.11 44.20 53.19
C GLN A 867 35.44 43.30 54.39
N GLU A 868 34.52 42.43 54.76
CA GLU A 868 34.68 41.48 55.86
C GLU A 868 35.38 40.17 55.47
N ARG A 869 35.72 40.00 54.18
CA ARG A 869 36.40 38.81 53.64
C ARG A 869 35.66 37.50 53.95
N ARG A 870 34.33 37.51 53.84
CA ARG A 870 33.47 36.33 54.06
C ARG A 870 33.49 35.41 52.84
N GLY A 871 33.39 34.10 53.05
CA GLY A 871 33.24 33.09 51.99
C GLY A 871 34.30 33.20 50.88
N MET A 872 33.84 33.31 49.63
CA MET A 872 34.72 33.34 48.45
C MET A 872 35.67 34.56 48.38
N TRP A 873 35.48 35.56 49.25
CA TRP A 873 36.27 36.79 49.31
C TRP A 873 37.46 36.72 50.29
N GLU A 874 37.70 35.56 50.93
CA GLU A 874 38.72 35.41 51.98
C GLU A 874 40.15 35.79 51.54
N TYR A 875 40.45 35.66 50.24
CA TYR A 875 41.77 35.97 49.65
C TYR A 875 41.82 37.29 48.85
N GLY A 876 40.73 38.08 48.80
CA GLY A 876 40.64 39.34 48.05
C GLY A 876 39.45 39.42 47.09
N ASP A 877 39.35 40.50 46.31
CA ASP A 877 38.29 40.66 45.30
C ASP A 877 38.61 39.82 44.06
N LEU A 878 37.96 38.66 43.94
CA LEU A 878 38.05 37.74 42.80
C LEU A 878 37.51 38.30 41.47
N THR A 879 37.07 39.56 41.42
CA THR A 879 36.61 40.24 40.20
C THR A 879 37.57 41.30 39.67
N GLU A 880 38.71 41.50 40.32
CA GLU A 880 39.76 42.45 39.91
C GLU A 880 40.86 41.82 39.02
N ASP A 881 40.84 40.49 38.82
CA ASP A 881 41.65 39.73 37.84
C ASP A 881 40.82 39.31 36.62
#